data_AF-A0A3D0N450-F1
#
_entry.id   AF-A0A3D0N450-F1
#
_cell.length_a   1.000
_cell.length_b   1.000
_cell.length_c   1.000
_cell.angle_alpha   90.00
_cell.angle_beta   90.00
_cell.angle_gamma   90.00
#
_symmetry.space_group_name_H-M   'P 1'
#
loop_
_entity.id
_entity.type
_entity.pdbx_description
1 polymer ?
#
loop_
_entity_poly.entity_id
_entity_poly.type
_entity_poly.pdbx_seq_one_letter_code
_entity_poly.pdbx_strand_id
1 'polypeptide(L)'
;MRRMLTISVLVALLIAGIGEALAQPRSAPLNPGFRTALQRAQVTGNRADAQGHTLGFIPPPFKRSPAGASISARGIVGAPASYDSRTTPGKVPPVRNQGDCGSCWAFATYGSLETYLRPGDTSDFSENHLRNNHLFDYAPCAGGNEWMSAAYLGRWAGPVLESEDPYNPTGPSPAGLGAARRVQEVLFLPADAATIKNAVMAYGAVYVAYESDGAYYYAGPAGMTYYYRTARTPNHAVCIIGWDDNFASTNFKLGIRPSGNGAWLVRNSWGATWGDDGYFWGSYYDGLLGKTDIAAFVSAEAITNYDNNHGYDDLGDITALNSPYAANVFTSTKNETLRAVGIYTESAGASYTVRVYRNPSPLPAGGTSVATVSGSATYAGYHTVALDTPVSLAAGDVFTVSVQSTDTSGYPSAVEFAYAGYSSKATASPGQSYYSFDGTSWGDLTAWDNTANFCIKAFTDNVPPTVTAIDPASGYNTAPLDVVITGTGFQSGASVVLRKLDEDDITGTSVDVNSATEIECTFNLTGAAVGLWDVVVTNPDGESGALEDGFEVVAGDTSPPDIAQWSVALTHSGVGELITPIADGFVEPRTLGVRCFIVAFDEPLDAATFTNSCVTITGVTNGNQSGLLSSVALQGDGSIARITLSGALPQPDRYTVSISDAVKDLYGNALGGDRDIAIGALQGDANANATVDIGDMLAVRANFSVAVTGASCRYDVNCNGIIDVGDQLAVRATYGARLP
;
A
#
# COMPACT_ATOMS: atom_id res chain seq x y z
N MET A 1 -10.76 -71.57 61.25
CA MET A 1 -11.17 -71.02 62.55
C MET A 1 -10.47 -69.68 62.75
N ARG A 2 -11.24 -68.60 62.99
CA ARG A 2 -10.97 -67.39 63.82
C ARG A 2 -9.51 -66.86 63.87
N ARG A 3 -9.18 -65.58 63.72
CA ARG A 3 -9.80 -64.23 63.82
C ARG A 3 -8.66 -63.29 63.33
N MET A 4 -8.87 -62.12 62.75
CA MET A 4 -9.28 -60.92 63.48
C MET A 4 -9.50 -59.81 62.46
N LEU A 5 -10.71 -59.26 62.44
CA LEU A 5 -11.08 -58.03 61.76
C LEU A 5 -11.08 -56.94 62.84
N THR A 6 -10.39 -55.82 62.65
CA THR A 6 -10.80 -54.56 63.30
C THR A 6 -10.19 -53.33 62.60
N ILE A 7 -11.10 -52.41 62.31
CA ILE A 7 -10.99 -50.95 62.29
C ILE A 7 -10.50 -50.29 61.00
N SER A 8 -11.53 -49.84 60.27
CA SER A 8 -11.55 -48.78 59.27
C SER A 8 -11.04 -47.45 59.82
N VAL A 9 -10.16 -46.78 59.08
CA VAL A 9 -10.05 -45.32 59.03
C VAL A 9 -10.15 -44.89 57.57
N LEU A 10 -11.11 -44.01 57.33
CA LEU A 10 -11.42 -43.33 56.10
C LEU A 10 -10.27 -42.37 55.76
N VAL A 11 -9.56 -42.59 54.66
CA VAL A 11 -8.90 -41.52 53.89
C VAL A 11 -9.37 -41.72 52.46
N ALA A 12 -10.46 -41.03 52.11
CA ALA A 12 -10.90 -40.91 50.73
C ALA A 12 -9.85 -40.07 49.99
N LEU A 13 -9.10 -40.73 49.10
CA LEU A 13 -8.29 -40.08 48.08
C LEU A 13 -9.22 -39.22 47.22
N LEU A 14 -9.16 -37.90 47.40
CA LEU A 14 -9.45 -36.96 46.33
C LEU A 14 -8.17 -36.85 45.49
N ILE A 15 -8.05 -37.66 44.44
CA ILE A 15 -7.20 -37.33 43.29
C ILE A 15 -8.16 -37.25 42.10
N ALA A 16 -8.80 -36.09 41.98
CA ALA A 16 -9.52 -35.72 40.79
C ALA A 16 -8.50 -35.11 39.80
N GLY A 17 -8.33 -35.76 38.65
CA GLY A 17 -7.92 -35.16 37.39
C GLY A 17 -6.61 -34.38 37.37
N ILE A 18 -5.47 -35.07 37.48
CA ILE A 18 -4.26 -34.59 36.82
C ILE A 18 -4.33 -35.20 35.42
N GLY A 19 -4.70 -34.41 34.41
CA GLY A 19 -4.62 -34.86 33.02
C GLY A 19 -3.20 -35.33 32.73
N GLU A 20 -3.06 -36.49 32.08
CA GLU A 20 -1.74 -36.98 31.68
C GLU A 20 -1.07 -35.92 30.79
N ALA A 21 0.13 -35.48 31.17
CA ALA A 21 0.89 -34.53 30.38
C ALA A 21 1.14 -35.11 28.98
N LEU A 22 0.93 -34.30 27.93
CA LEU A 22 1.18 -34.72 26.55
C LEU A 22 2.62 -35.22 26.42
N ALA A 23 2.80 -36.37 25.77
CA ALA A 23 4.14 -36.91 25.52
C ALA A 23 5.01 -35.87 24.79
N GLN A 24 6.27 -35.76 25.18
CA GLN A 24 7.22 -34.87 24.51
C GLN A 24 7.61 -35.45 23.13
N PRO A 25 7.79 -34.60 22.10
CA PRO A 25 8.26 -35.05 20.80
C PRO A 25 9.73 -35.48 20.87
N ARG A 26 10.14 -36.29 19.89
CA ARG A 26 11.51 -36.75 19.69
C ARG A 26 12.09 -36.10 18.45
N SER A 27 13.35 -35.73 18.52
CA SER A 27 14.10 -35.12 17.43
C SER A 27 14.78 -36.15 16.53
N ALA A 28 15.01 -35.76 15.28
CA ALA A 28 15.75 -36.54 14.31
C ALA A 28 17.18 -36.83 14.83
N PRO A 29 17.76 -38.00 14.49
CA PRO A 29 19.13 -38.32 14.89
C PRO A 29 20.14 -37.34 14.28
N LEU A 30 21.07 -36.87 15.12
CA LEU A 30 22.16 -35.99 14.69
C LEU A 30 23.05 -36.68 13.65
N ASN A 31 23.38 -35.96 12.58
CA ASN A 31 24.33 -36.38 11.56
C ASN A 31 25.74 -36.53 12.18
N PRO A 32 26.36 -37.72 12.12
CA PRO A 32 27.72 -37.93 12.64
C PRO A 32 28.77 -37.03 11.97
N GLY A 33 28.58 -36.70 10.69
CA GLY A 33 29.45 -35.77 9.95
C GLY A 33 29.39 -34.35 10.51
N PHE A 34 28.19 -33.88 10.88
CA PHE A 34 28.00 -32.59 11.54
C PHE A 34 28.67 -32.55 12.91
N ARG A 35 28.47 -33.58 13.75
CA ARG A 35 29.13 -33.66 15.06
C ARG A 35 30.66 -33.57 14.94
N THR A 36 31.21 -34.28 13.96
CA THR A 36 32.65 -34.26 13.66
C THR A 36 33.11 -32.87 13.20
N ALA A 37 32.31 -32.20 12.36
CA ALA A 37 32.61 -30.86 11.88
C ALA A 37 32.56 -29.81 13.00
N LEU A 38 31.55 -29.87 13.87
CA LEU A 38 31.39 -28.96 15.02
C LEU A 38 32.61 -28.99 15.95
N GLN A 39 33.07 -30.21 16.30
CA GLN A 39 34.27 -30.40 17.12
C GLN A 39 35.55 -29.85 16.46
N ARG A 40 35.62 -29.83 15.12
CA ARG A 40 36.78 -29.36 14.36
C ARG A 40 36.75 -27.85 14.11
N ALA A 41 35.56 -27.28 13.88
CA ALA A 41 35.35 -25.86 13.64
C ALA A 41 35.72 -25.00 14.86
N GLN A 42 35.58 -25.55 16.06
CA GLN A 42 36.01 -24.89 17.31
C GLN A 42 37.54 -24.79 17.47
N VAL A 43 38.33 -25.42 16.60
CA VAL A 43 39.78 -25.62 16.80
C VAL A 43 40.63 -25.10 15.62
N THR A 44 40.07 -24.96 14.41
CA THR A 44 40.85 -24.68 13.19
C THR A 44 40.27 -23.52 12.37
N GLY A 45 41.15 -22.68 11.81
CA GLY A 45 40.79 -21.58 10.90
C GLY A 45 40.43 -22.07 9.49
N ASN A 46 40.48 -21.18 8.48
CA ASN A 46 40.16 -21.49 7.09
C ASN A 46 40.89 -22.76 6.62
N ARG A 47 40.13 -23.72 6.09
CA ARG A 47 40.64 -25.02 5.65
C ARG A 47 41.09 -24.89 4.21
N ALA A 48 42.27 -25.37 3.85
CA ALA A 48 42.71 -25.42 2.46
C ALA A 48 43.04 -26.86 2.03
N ASP A 49 42.87 -27.17 0.75
CA ASP A 49 43.38 -28.41 0.17
C ASP A 49 44.92 -28.38 0.06
N ALA A 50 45.52 -29.48 -0.37
CA ALA A 50 46.98 -29.60 -0.49
C ALA A 50 47.62 -28.63 -1.53
N GLN A 51 46.79 -27.89 -2.28
CA GLN A 51 47.16 -26.94 -3.32
C GLN A 51 46.85 -25.51 -2.90
N GLY A 52 46.35 -25.30 -1.68
CA GLY A 52 46.06 -23.99 -1.11
C GLY A 52 44.66 -23.46 -1.41
N HIS A 53 43.77 -24.24 -2.04
CA HIS A 53 42.40 -23.78 -2.29
C HIS A 53 41.56 -23.90 -1.03
N THR A 54 40.87 -22.82 -0.66
CA THR A 54 40.11 -22.79 0.59
C THR A 54 38.76 -23.52 0.47
N LEU A 55 38.41 -24.25 1.53
CA LEU A 55 37.33 -25.23 1.67
C LEU A 55 36.39 -24.81 2.79
N GLY A 56 35.08 -24.86 2.52
CA GLY A 56 34.08 -24.23 3.39
C GLY A 56 32.87 -25.09 3.73
N PHE A 57 32.69 -26.28 3.15
CA PHE A 57 31.47 -27.04 3.40
C PHE A 57 31.44 -27.63 4.82
N ILE A 58 30.27 -27.56 5.46
CA ILE A 58 29.99 -28.17 6.75
C ILE A 58 28.68 -28.99 6.63
N PRO A 59 28.70 -30.31 6.83
CA PRO A 59 27.49 -31.13 6.70
C PRO A 59 26.32 -30.63 7.57
N PRO A 60 25.07 -30.70 7.10
CA PRO A 60 23.90 -30.27 7.87
C PRO A 60 23.66 -31.12 9.13
N PRO A 61 22.93 -30.59 10.13
CA PRO A 61 22.82 -31.16 11.47
C PRO A 61 22.15 -32.54 11.54
N PHE A 62 21.25 -32.86 10.62
CA PHE A 62 20.69 -34.20 10.46
C PHE A 62 20.62 -34.57 8.97
N LYS A 63 20.31 -35.83 8.68
CA LYS A 63 20.11 -36.29 7.31
C LYS A 63 18.62 -36.44 7.07
N ARG A 64 18.09 -35.70 6.09
CA ARG A 64 16.74 -35.89 5.56
C ARG A 64 16.62 -37.29 4.95
N SER A 65 15.45 -37.90 5.08
CA SER A 65 15.25 -39.31 4.71
C SER A 65 15.57 -39.58 3.24
N PRO A 66 16.48 -40.51 2.92
CA PRO A 66 16.76 -40.92 1.53
C PRO A 66 15.85 -42.07 1.04
N ALA A 67 14.71 -42.33 1.68
CA ALA A 67 13.88 -43.48 1.34
C ALA A 67 12.99 -43.23 0.09
N GLY A 68 13.53 -43.59 -1.08
CA GLY A 68 12.81 -44.56 -1.92
C GLY A 68 11.65 -44.06 -2.78
N ALA A 69 11.69 -42.84 -3.30
CA ALA A 69 11.02 -42.57 -4.55
C ALA A 69 12.00 -41.93 -5.51
N SER A 70 12.46 -42.72 -6.49
CA SER A 70 12.67 -42.20 -7.83
C SER A 70 11.32 -41.65 -8.29
N ILE A 71 10.94 -40.47 -7.83
CA ILE A 71 9.84 -39.73 -8.39
C ILE A 71 10.42 -39.26 -9.70
N SER A 72 10.03 -39.90 -10.79
CA SER A 72 10.35 -39.38 -12.11
C SER A 72 9.86 -37.93 -12.12
N ALA A 73 10.78 -36.97 -12.03
CA ALA A 73 10.47 -35.58 -12.23
C ALA A 73 9.65 -35.51 -13.53
N ARG A 74 8.47 -34.88 -13.46
CA ARG A 74 7.45 -34.82 -14.52
C ARG A 74 8.04 -34.99 -15.93
N GLY A 75 7.74 -36.11 -16.57
CA GLY A 75 7.64 -36.19 -18.02
C GLY A 75 8.92 -36.21 -18.86
N ILE A 76 10.13 -36.33 -18.30
CA ILE A 76 11.34 -36.52 -19.12
C ILE A 76 11.59 -38.02 -19.33
N VAL A 77 11.21 -38.52 -20.51
CA VAL A 77 11.61 -39.85 -21.00
C VAL A 77 13.06 -39.77 -21.47
N GLY A 78 13.99 -40.15 -20.59
CA GLY A 78 15.41 -40.35 -20.88
C GLY A 78 16.19 -39.06 -21.08
N ALA A 79 16.90 -38.61 -20.04
CA ALA A 79 17.89 -37.54 -20.17
C ALA A 79 18.91 -37.88 -21.29
N PRO A 80 19.37 -36.89 -22.10
CA PRO A 80 20.32 -37.15 -23.17
C PRO A 80 21.65 -37.70 -22.62
N ALA A 81 22.43 -38.36 -23.49
CA ALA A 81 23.74 -38.89 -23.12
C ALA A 81 24.71 -37.79 -22.64
N SER A 82 24.53 -36.56 -23.10
CA SER A 82 25.28 -35.40 -22.64
C SER A 82 24.42 -34.15 -22.61
N TYR A 83 24.71 -33.24 -21.69
CA TYR A 83 24.07 -31.94 -21.56
C TYR A 83 25.06 -30.93 -21.01
N ASP A 84 25.01 -29.69 -21.49
CA ASP A 84 25.86 -28.61 -21.01
C ASP A 84 25.04 -27.31 -20.99
N SER A 85 24.72 -26.82 -19.79
CA SER A 85 23.93 -25.58 -19.60
C SER A 85 24.58 -24.36 -20.26
N ARG A 86 25.90 -24.35 -20.49
CA ARG A 86 26.61 -23.24 -21.13
C ARG A 86 26.27 -23.09 -22.62
N THR A 87 25.75 -24.15 -23.24
CA THR A 87 25.33 -24.12 -24.65
C THR A 87 24.15 -23.19 -24.89
N THR A 88 23.40 -22.84 -23.84
CA THR A 88 22.38 -21.80 -23.87
C THR A 88 23.05 -20.44 -23.53
N PRO A 89 23.12 -19.49 -24.49
CA PRO A 89 23.80 -18.21 -24.27
C PRO A 89 23.23 -17.47 -23.05
N GLY A 90 24.12 -17.01 -22.17
CA GLY A 90 23.74 -16.25 -20.97
C GLY A 90 23.09 -17.06 -19.86
N LYS A 91 22.92 -18.39 -20.00
CA LYS A 91 22.28 -19.23 -18.99
C LYS A 91 23.13 -19.40 -17.73
N VAL A 92 24.42 -19.63 -17.88
CA VAL A 92 25.35 -19.80 -16.75
C VAL A 92 26.12 -18.48 -16.53
N PRO A 93 26.11 -17.87 -15.33
CA PRO A 93 26.86 -16.65 -15.06
C PRO A 93 28.39 -16.86 -15.16
N PRO A 94 29.23 -15.81 -15.19
CA PRO A 94 30.69 -15.97 -15.11
C PRO A 94 31.15 -16.64 -13.81
N VAL A 95 32.24 -17.43 -13.83
CA VAL A 95 32.77 -18.07 -12.60
C VAL A 95 33.49 -17.04 -11.72
N ARG A 96 32.98 -16.86 -10.49
CA ARG A 96 33.56 -15.96 -9.47
C ARG A 96 34.66 -16.66 -8.66
N ASN A 97 35.33 -15.89 -7.79
CA ASN A 97 36.47 -16.37 -7.00
C ASN A 97 36.29 -16.09 -5.49
N GLN A 98 36.21 -17.16 -4.69
CA GLN A 98 36.10 -17.08 -3.23
C GLN A 98 37.42 -16.72 -2.51
N GLY A 99 38.55 -16.75 -3.21
CA GLY A 99 39.87 -16.54 -2.62
C GLY A 99 40.16 -17.48 -1.45
N ASP A 100 40.73 -16.92 -0.37
CA ASP A 100 41.15 -17.68 0.80
C ASP A 100 40.06 -17.83 1.87
N CYS A 101 38.78 -17.66 1.51
CA CYS A 101 37.65 -17.76 2.42
C CYS A 101 36.88 -19.07 2.23
N GLY A 102 36.42 -19.68 3.32
CA GLY A 102 35.59 -20.89 3.32
C GLY A 102 34.14 -20.64 2.91
N SER A 103 33.89 -19.85 1.87
CA SER A 103 32.54 -19.45 1.44
C SER A 103 32.03 -20.17 0.19
N CYS A 104 32.63 -21.31 -0.19
CA CYS A 104 32.21 -22.11 -1.34
C CYS A 104 30.70 -22.44 -1.36
N TRP A 105 30.11 -22.62 -0.17
CA TRP A 105 28.68 -22.88 0.00
C TRP A 105 27.82 -21.70 -0.48
N ALA A 106 28.24 -20.46 -0.22
CA ALA A 106 27.54 -19.26 -0.73
C ALA A 106 27.65 -19.15 -2.26
N PHE A 107 28.84 -19.38 -2.82
CA PHE A 107 29.05 -19.38 -4.27
C PHE A 107 28.26 -20.48 -4.99
N ALA A 108 28.15 -21.67 -4.40
CA ALA A 108 27.35 -22.75 -4.97
C ALA A 108 25.83 -22.45 -4.86
N THR A 109 25.39 -21.76 -3.80
CA THR A 109 24.01 -21.28 -3.68
C THR A 109 23.66 -20.31 -4.81
N TYR A 110 24.45 -19.25 -5.02
CA TYR A 110 24.17 -18.29 -6.10
C TYR A 110 24.49 -18.83 -7.49
N GLY A 111 25.46 -19.74 -7.62
CA GLY A 111 25.66 -20.50 -8.86
C GLY A 111 24.42 -21.29 -9.27
N SER A 112 23.68 -21.86 -8.31
CA SER A 112 22.39 -22.52 -8.58
C SER A 112 21.29 -21.49 -8.89
N LEU A 113 21.08 -20.51 -8.01
CA LEU A 113 19.98 -19.55 -8.12
C LEU A 113 20.07 -18.66 -9.37
N GLU A 114 21.23 -18.09 -9.65
CA GLU A 114 21.41 -17.21 -10.82
C GLU A 114 21.30 -17.97 -12.13
N THR A 115 21.79 -19.22 -12.17
CA THR A 115 21.62 -20.06 -13.36
C THR A 115 20.15 -20.39 -13.59
N TYR A 116 19.36 -20.60 -12.53
CA TYR A 116 17.91 -20.78 -12.63
C TYR A 116 17.24 -19.55 -13.25
N LEU A 117 17.53 -18.36 -12.72
CA LEU A 117 16.96 -17.08 -13.13
C LEU A 117 17.32 -16.66 -14.57
N ARG A 118 18.49 -17.05 -15.04
CA ARG A 118 18.96 -16.70 -16.38
C ARG A 118 18.28 -17.52 -17.49
N PRO A 119 18.14 -16.97 -18.70
CA PRO A 119 18.58 -15.64 -19.12
C PRO A 119 17.59 -14.51 -18.78
N GLY A 120 16.45 -14.79 -18.14
CA GLY A 120 15.39 -13.81 -17.88
C GLY A 120 15.76 -12.74 -16.87
N ASP A 121 16.50 -13.11 -15.84
CA ASP A 121 17.04 -12.19 -14.85
C ASP A 121 18.57 -12.38 -14.75
N THR A 122 19.30 -11.29 -14.97
CA THR A 122 20.77 -11.27 -15.00
C THR A 122 21.38 -10.68 -13.73
N SER A 123 20.62 -10.63 -12.63
CA SER A 123 21.12 -10.20 -11.33
C SER A 123 22.38 -10.97 -10.94
N ASP A 124 23.28 -10.26 -10.26
CA ASP A 124 24.54 -10.73 -9.73
C ASP A 124 24.45 -10.59 -8.20
N PHE A 125 24.41 -11.69 -7.47
CA PHE A 125 24.13 -11.69 -6.04
C PHE A 125 25.40 -11.79 -5.19
N SER A 126 25.41 -11.09 -4.07
CA SER A 126 26.56 -10.93 -3.18
C SER A 126 26.77 -12.13 -2.27
N GLU A 127 27.76 -12.98 -2.59
CA GLU A 127 28.24 -14.00 -1.64
C GLU A 127 28.80 -13.38 -0.35
N ASN A 128 29.27 -12.12 -0.41
CA ASN A 128 29.78 -11.41 0.75
C ASN A 128 28.70 -11.26 1.81
N HIS A 129 27.51 -10.81 1.38
CA HIS A 129 26.41 -10.53 2.27
C HIS A 129 25.83 -11.81 2.90
N LEU A 130 25.61 -12.85 2.09
CA LEU A 130 25.16 -14.16 2.59
C LEU A 130 26.14 -14.73 3.63
N ARG A 131 27.44 -14.71 3.33
CA ARG A 131 28.49 -15.21 4.22
C ARG A 131 28.56 -14.42 5.53
N ASN A 132 28.43 -13.10 5.50
CA ASN A 132 28.56 -12.27 6.70
C ASN A 132 27.29 -12.25 7.56
N ASN A 133 26.12 -12.43 6.96
CA ASN A 133 24.82 -12.23 7.61
C ASN A 133 24.03 -13.54 7.79
N HIS A 134 24.69 -14.70 7.84
CA HIS A 134 24.01 -15.98 8.02
C HIS A 134 23.48 -16.21 9.45
N LEU A 135 23.91 -15.43 10.45
CA LEU A 135 23.55 -15.50 11.88
C LEU A 135 24.03 -16.71 12.69
N PHE A 136 24.32 -17.86 12.08
CA PHE A 136 24.95 -19.00 12.77
C PHE A 136 26.25 -18.65 13.54
N ASP A 137 26.67 -19.54 14.43
CA ASP A 137 27.82 -19.34 15.33
C ASP A 137 29.17 -19.35 14.62
N TYR A 138 29.23 -19.84 13.39
CA TYR A 138 30.45 -19.85 12.58
C TYR A 138 30.88 -18.43 12.20
N ALA A 139 32.19 -18.19 12.20
CA ALA A 139 32.73 -16.98 11.60
C ALA A 139 32.49 -16.99 10.07
N PRO A 140 32.42 -15.83 9.39
CA PRO A 140 32.03 -15.79 7.98
C PRO A 140 32.82 -16.75 7.07
N CYS A 141 34.13 -16.87 7.25
CA CYS A 141 34.96 -17.78 6.46
C CYS A 141 35.16 -19.19 7.04
N ALA A 142 34.55 -19.50 8.19
CA ALA A 142 34.69 -20.81 8.85
C ALA A 142 33.88 -21.93 8.16
N GLY A 143 32.95 -21.57 7.29
CA GLY A 143 32.20 -22.50 6.47
C GLY A 143 30.68 -22.38 6.61
N GLY A 144 29.96 -23.21 5.85
CA GLY A 144 28.52 -23.29 5.87
C GLY A 144 27.97 -24.35 4.93
N ASN A 145 26.66 -24.30 4.68
CA ASN A 145 25.93 -25.27 3.86
C ASN A 145 24.64 -24.69 3.27
N GLU A 146 23.98 -25.48 2.45
CA GLU A 146 22.76 -25.14 1.73
C GLU A 146 21.55 -24.89 2.65
N TRP A 147 21.56 -25.37 3.90
CA TRP A 147 20.49 -25.11 4.88
C TRP A 147 20.64 -23.72 5.49
N MET A 148 21.88 -23.31 5.79
CA MET A 148 22.18 -21.95 6.21
C MET A 148 21.78 -20.93 5.13
N SER A 149 22.03 -21.27 3.87
CA SER A 149 21.55 -20.48 2.74
C SER A 149 20.01 -20.41 2.68
N ALA A 150 19.33 -21.55 2.85
CA ALA A 150 17.85 -21.59 2.86
C ALA A 150 17.26 -20.72 3.99
N ALA A 151 17.82 -20.78 5.20
CA ALA A 151 17.41 -19.93 6.32
C ALA A 151 17.59 -18.44 6.02
N TYR A 152 18.77 -18.04 5.53
CA TYR A 152 19.08 -16.66 5.16
C TYR A 152 18.12 -16.11 4.07
N LEU A 153 17.84 -16.90 3.04
CA LEU A 153 16.95 -16.51 1.94
C LEU A 153 15.48 -16.52 2.37
N GLY A 154 15.05 -17.54 3.13
CA GLY A 154 13.67 -17.71 3.59
C GLY A 154 13.23 -16.70 4.66
N ARG A 155 14.18 -16.15 5.43
CA ARG A 155 13.94 -15.00 6.34
C ARG A 155 14.13 -13.65 5.67
N TRP A 156 14.26 -13.63 4.34
CA TRP A 156 14.29 -12.40 3.55
C TRP A 156 15.49 -11.47 3.81
N ALA A 157 16.57 -11.98 4.38
CA ALA A 157 17.81 -11.23 4.58
C ALA A 157 18.62 -11.04 3.28
N GLY A 158 18.20 -11.68 2.18
CA GLY A 158 18.74 -11.51 0.84
C GLY A 158 17.99 -12.31 -0.22
N PRO A 159 18.57 -12.47 -1.43
CA PRO A 159 19.93 -12.07 -1.80
C PRO A 159 20.11 -10.57 -1.97
N VAL A 160 21.29 -10.04 -1.64
CA VAL A 160 21.70 -8.64 -1.93
C VAL A 160 22.47 -8.62 -3.25
N LEU A 161 22.51 -7.49 -3.97
CA LEU A 161 23.28 -7.39 -5.21
C LEU A 161 24.79 -7.27 -4.93
N GLU A 162 25.61 -7.92 -5.76
CA GLU A 162 27.07 -7.81 -5.74
C GLU A 162 27.54 -6.37 -5.96
N SER A 163 26.78 -5.56 -6.70
CA SER A 163 27.08 -4.12 -6.87
C SER A 163 26.92 -3.29 -5.59
N GLU A 164 26.14 -3.78 -4.61
CA GLU A 164 25.89 -3.10 -3.33
C GLU A 164 26.80 -3.62 -2.22
N ASP A 165 27.18 -4.91 -2.26
CA ASP A 165 28.13 -5.52 -1.33
C ASP A 165 29.14 -6.42 -2.09
N PRO A 166 30.16 -5.83 -2.74
CA PRO A 166 31.14 -6.60 -3.51
C PRO A 166 31.91 -7.62 -2.69
N TYR A 167 32.26 -8.74 -3.30
CA TYR A 167 32.98 -9.81 -2.62
C TYR A 167 34.35 -9.36 -2.08
N ASN A 168 34.47 -9.36 -0.75
CA ASN A 168 35.71 -9.16 -0.03
C ASN A 168 35.90 -10.29 0.99
N PRO A 169 36.86 -11.21 0.79
CA PRO A 169 37.05 -12.39 1.66
C PRO A 169 37.46 -12.04 3.10
N THR A 170 37.76 -10.77 3.39
CA THR A 170 38.11 -10.27 4.73
C THR A 170 37.21 -9.14 5.21
N GLY A 171 36.29 -8.67 4.36
CA GLY A 171 35.52 -7.46 4.59
C GLY A 171 34.17 -7.72 5.25
N PRO A 172 33.69 -6.80 6.10
CA PRO A 172 32.30 -6.81 6.56
C PRO A 172 31.36 -6.44 5.41
N SER A 173 30.06 -6.64 5.62
CA SER A 173 29.01 -6.11 4.75
C SER A 173 28.54 -4.75 5.24
N PRO A 174 28.13 -3.82 4.35
CA PRO A 174 27.42 -2.61 4.75
C PRO A 174 26.14 -2.92 5.53
N ALA A 175 25.78 -2.06 6.48
CA ALA A 175 24.55 -2.21 7.24
C ALA A 175 23.33 -1.73 6.42
N GLY A 176 22.17 -2.33 6.68
CA GLY A 176 20.88 -1.88 6.13
C GLY A 176 20.62 -2.24 4.67
N LEU A 177 21.39 -3.16 4.09
CA LEU A 177 21.13 -3.66 2.73
C LEU A 177 19.89 -4.56 2.71
N GLY A 178 19.03 -4.34 1.71
CA GLY A 178 17.80 -5.09 1.51
C GLY A 178 17.96 -6.18 0.46
N ALA A 179 17.10 -7.19 0.50
CA ALA A 179 17.07 -8.21 -0.54
C ALA A 179 16.64 -7.62 -1.89
N ALA A 180 17.23 -8.09 -2.99
CA ALA A 180 16.86 -7.76 -4.36
C ALA A 180 15.76 -8.68 -4.93
N ARG A 181 15.58 -9.87 -4.33
CA ARG A 181 14.58 -10.87 -4.69
C ARG A 181 14.09 -11.64 -3.46
N ARG A 182 12.96 -12.35 -3.56
CA ARG A 182 12.43 -13.25 -2.53
C ARG A 182 12.45 -14.69 -3.03
N VAL A 183 13.33 -15.51 -2.49
CA VAL A 183 13.36 -16.94 -2.83
C VAL A 183 12.15 -17.63 -2.22
N GLN A 184 11.39 -18.33 -3.06
CA GLN A 184 10.15 -19.00 -2.70
C GLN A 184 10.35 -20.50 -2.48
N GLU A 185 11.34 -21.11 -3.13
CA GLU A 185 11.54 -22.56 -3.15
C GLU A 185 13.02 -22.94 -3.03
N VAL A 186 13.33 -23.86 -2.11
CA VAL A 186 14.65 -24.51 -2.05
C VAL A 186 14.41 -26.00 -1.98
N LEU A 187 14.94 -26.74 -2.96
CA LEU A 187 14.71 -28.17 -3.09
C LEU A 187 15.96 -28.94 -2.65
N PHE A 188 15.83 -29.83 -1.67
CA PHE A 188 16.87 -30.77 -1.28
C PHE A 188 16.65 -32.09 -2.02
N LEU A 189 17.57 -32.38 -2.94
CA LEU A 189 17.38 -33.43 -3.93
C LEU A 189 17.97 -34.76 -3.45
N PRO A 190 17.30 -35.89 -3.73
CA PRO A 190 17.89 -37.21 -3.58
C PRO A 190 19.21 -37.36 -4.35
N ALA A 191 20.12 -38.13 -3.76
CA ALA A 191 21.43 -38.45 -4.31
C ALA A 191 21.36 -39.54 -5.39
N ASP A 192 20.68 -39.23 -6.50
CA ASP A 192 20.58 -40.11 -7.65
C ASP A 192 20.83 -39.36 -8.97
N ALA A 193 21.55 -40.03 -9.88
CA ALA A 193 22.00 -39.39 -11.12
C ALA A 193 20.83 -38.95 -12.02
N ALA A 194 19.70 -39.66 -12.00
CA ALA A 194 18.56 -39.31 -12.84
C ALA A 194 17.90 -38.00 -12.35
N THR A 195 17.71 -37.85 -11.04
CA THR A 195 17.21 -36.63 -10.41
C THR A 195 18.15 -35.47 -10.65
N ILE A 196 19.46 -35.63 -10.47
CA ILE A 196 20.43 -34.56 -10.74
C ILE A 196 20.35 -34.13 -12.21
N LYS A 197 20.35 -35.07 -13.16
CA LYS A 197 20.23 -34.74 -14.59
C LYS A 197 18.93 -33.99 -14.90
N ASN A 198 17.80 -34.45 -14.35
CA ASN A 198 16.51 -33.80 -14.52
C ASN A 198 16.48 -32.40 -13.93
N ALA A 199 17.03 -32.21 -12.73
CA ALA A 199 17.13 -30.93 -12.06
C ALA A 199 18.06 -29.97 -12.81
N VAL A 200 19.18 -30.45 -13.35
CA VAL A 200 20.08 -29.62 -14.20
C VAL A 200 19.37 -29.20 -15.49
N MET A 201 18.61 -30.08 -16.15
CA MET A 201 17.83 -29.66 -17.33
C MET A 201 16.71 -28.66 -17.00
N ALA A 202 16.06 -28.83 -15.84
CA ALA A 202 14.95 -27.98 -15.43
C ALA A 202 15.41 -26.62 -14.90
N TYR A 203 16.51 -26.59 -14.16
CA TYR A 203 16.95 -25.44 -13.35
C TYR A 203 18.33 -24.91 -13.77
N GLY A 204 19.02 -25.59 -14.68
CA GLY A 204 20.31 -25.21 -15.24
C GLY A 204 21.52 -25.55 -14.37
N ALA A 205 21.43 -25.43 -13.04
CA ALA A 205 22.51 -25.76 -12.11
C ALA A 205 22.00 -26.29 -10.78
N VAL A 206 22.73 -27.26 -10.23
CA VAL A 206 22.40 -27.91 -8.94
C VAL A 206 23.61 -27.83 -8.02
N TYR A 207 23.41 -27.31 -6.80
CA TYR A 207 24.38 -27.32 -5.71
C TYR A 207 24.74 -28.76 -5.34
N VAL A 208 26.02 -29.06 -5.14
CA VAL A 208 26.47 -30.35 -4.62
C VAL A 208 27.68 -30.19 -3.72
N ALA A 209 27.70 -30.95 -2.62
CA ALA A 209 28.89 -31.10 -1.80
C ALA A 209 29.72 -32.33 -2.20
N TYR A 210 31.03 -32.23 -2.05
CA TYR A 210 31.96 -33.36 -2.20
C TYR A 210 33.23 -33.11 -1.39
N GLU A 211 34.10 -34.11 -1.34
CA GLU A 211 35.44 -33.93 -0.76
C GLU A 211 36.37 -33.52 -1.90
N SER A 212 36.85 -32.29 -1.85
CA SER A 212 37.92 -31.76 -2.69
C SER A 212 39.27 -32.03 -2.04
N ASP A 213 40.17 -32.63 -2.82
CA ASP A 213 41.59 -32.73 -2.52
C ASP A 213 42.35 -32.52 -3.83
N GLY A 214 43.17 -31.46 -3.87
CA GLY A 214 43.89 -31.07 -5.07
C GLY A 214 44.79 -32.17 -5.67
N ALA A 215 45.19 -33.19 -4.89
CA ALA A 215 45.95 -34.33 -5.40
C ALA A 215 45.21 -35.17 -6.46
N TYR A 216 43.87 -35.06 -6.48
CA TYR A 216 42.98 -35.80 -7.40
C TYR A 216 42.50 -34.96 -8.59
N TYR A 217 42.89 -33.68 -8.65
CA TYR A 217 42.76 -32.89 -9.86
C TYR A 217 43.85 -33.23 -10.87
N TYR A 218 43.48 -33.18 -12.14
CA TYR A 218 44.39 -33.46 -13.24
C TYR A 218 44.05 -32.60 -14.45
N ALA A 219 44.97 -31.70 -14.78
CA ALA A 219 44.99 -30.98 -16.04
C ALA A 219 45.51 -31.92 -17.14
N GLY A 220 44.58 -32.46 -17.92
CA GLY A 220 44.86 -33.39 -19.01
C GLY A 220 44.46 -32.82 -20.38
N PRO A 221 44.57 -33.65 -21.43
CA PRO A 221 44.19 -33.24 -22.79
C PRO A 221 42.70 -32.91 -22.96
N ALA A 222 41.83 -33.44 -22.08
CA ALA A 222 40.39 -33.17 -22.07
C ALA A 222 40.01 -32.05 -21.08
N GLY A 223 41.00 -31.28 -20.62
CA GLY A 223 40.83 -30.24 -19.61
C GLY A 223 41.08 -30.73 -18.18
N MET A 224 40.57 -29.97 -17.22
CA MET A 224 40.62 -30.27 -15.80
C MET A 224 39.64 -31.38 -15.44
N THR A 225 40.15 -32.44 -14.81
CA THR A 225 39.35 -33.58 -14.35
C THR A 225 39.54 -33.85 -12.87
N TYR A 226 38.53 -34.43 -12.23
CA TYR A 226 38.56 -34.78 -10.80
C TYR A 226 38.00 -36.18 -10.54
N TYR A 227 38.71 -36.97 -9.75
CA TYR A 227 38.18 -38.23 -9.26
C TYR A 227 38.89 -38.72 -7.98
N TYR A 228 38.15 -38.76 -6.86
CA TYR A 228 38.61 -39.28 -5.59
C TYR A 228 37.71 -40.42 -5.08
N ARG A 229 38.07 -41.66 -5.43
CA ARG A 229 37.28 -42.87 -5.12
C ARG A 229 36.97 -43.08 -3.64
N THR A 230 37.91 -42.75 -2.76
CA THR A 230 37.83 -43.08 -1.32
C THR A 230 37.42 -41.90 -0.46
N ALA A 231 36.89 -40.83 -1.06
CA ALA A 231 36.29 -39.70 -0.35
C ALA A 231 35.21 -40.17 0.65
N ARG A 232 35.20 -39.56 1.83
CA ARG A 232 34.28 -39.88 2.94
C ARG A 232 33.74 -38.67 3.68
N THR A 233 34.35 -37.50 3.56
CA THR A 233 33.94 -36.31 4.31
C THR A 233 33.92 -35.10 3.39
N PRO A 234 32.73 -34.62 2.98
CA PRO A 234 32.64 -33.46 2.09
C PRO A 234 33.19 -32.21 2.79
N ASN A 235 33.90 -31.39 2.01
CA ASN A 235 34.60 -30.19 2.48
C ASN A 235 34.46 -28.99 1.50
N HIS A 236 33.94 -29.23 0.28
CA HIS A 236 33.75 -28.21 -0.75
C HIS A 236 32.35 -28.32 -1.36
N ALA A 237 31.84 -27.19 -1.86
CA ALA A 237 30.54 -27.09 -2.50
C ALA A 237 30.68 -26.40 -3.87
N VAL A 238 30.02 -26.94 -4.87
CA VAL A 238 30.10 -26.53 -6.29
C VAL A 238 28.75 -26.71 -6.97
N CYS A 239 28.63 -26.31 -8.23
CA CYS A 239 27.41 -26.59 -9.01
C CYS A 239 27.67 -27.62 -10.12
N ILE A 240 26.85 -28.66 -10.22
CA ILE A 240 26.74 -29.47 -11.44
C ILE A 240 25.89 -28.69 -12.44
N ILE A 241 26.41 -28.51 -13.64
CA ILE A 241 25.76 -27.74 -14.73
C ILE A 241 25.61 -28.55 -16.03
N GLY A 242 25.92 -29.84 -15.99
CA GLY A 242 25.89 -30.69 -17.16
C GLY A 242 26.53 -32.05 -16.91
N TRP A 243 26.61 -32.85 -17.96
CA TRP A 243 27.24 -34.15 -17.94
C TRP A 243 27.57 -34.67 -19.33
N ASP A 244 28.38 -35.74 -19.37
CA ASP A 244 28.60 -36.57 -20.55
C ASP A 244 28.81 -38.02 -20.09
N ASP A 245 27.86 -38.90 -20.44
CA ASP A 245 27.84 -40.33 -20.13
C ASP A 245 28.98 -41.09 -20.83
N ASN A 246 29.49 -40.54 -21.94
CA ASN A 246 30.57 -41.13 -22.71
C ASN A 246 31.94 -40.52 -22.39
N PHE A 247 32.02 -39.60 -21.41
CA PHE A 247 33.28 -38.97 -21.03
C PHE A 247 34.30 -40.03 -20.62
N ALA A 248 35.38 -40.14 -21.40
CA ALA A 248 36.26 -41.29 -21.34
C ALA A 248 37.00 -41.39 -20.00
N SER A 249 36.99 -42.56 -19.37
CA SER A 249 37.75 -42.83 -18.14
C SER A 249 39.26 -42.58 -18.29
N THR A 250 39.76 -42.65 -19.52
CA THR A 250 41.16 -42.41 -19.88
C THR A 250 41.57 -40.95 -19.78
N ASN A 251 40.62 -40.01 -19.74
CA ASN A 251 40.85 -38.58 -19.53
C ASN A 251 41.30 -38.25 -18.10
N PHE A 252 40.95 -39.10 -17.13
CA PHE A 252 41.36 -38.92 -15.74
C PHE A 252 42.81 -39.39 -15.51
N LYS A 253 43.41 -38.87 -14.44
CA LYS A 253 44.80 -39.11 -14.02
C LYS A 253 45.17 -40.59 -14.06
N LEU A 254 46.26 -40.91 -14.76
CA LEU A 254 46.79 -42.27 -14.83
C LEU A 254 47.10 -42.81 -13.42
N GLY A 255 46.75 -44.07 -13.17
CA GLY A 255 46.93 -44.72 -11.86
C GLY A 255 45.74 -44.58 -10.91
N ILE A 256 44.83 -43.63 -11.16
CA ILE A 256 43.60 -43.46 -10.37
C ILE A 256 42.36 -43.38 -11.27
N ARG A 257 42.37 -43.97 -12.48
CA ARG A 257 41.23 -43.86 -13.42
C ARG A 257 39.94 -44.47 -12.87
N PRO A 258 38.77 -43.90 -13.17
CA PRO A 258 37.49 -44.48 -12.80
C PRO A 258 37.24 -45.80 -13.53
N SER A 259 36.39 -46.64 -12.95
CA SER A 259 36.07 -47.97 -13.48
C SER A 259 35.24 -47.95 -14.76
N GLY A 260 34.68 -46.81 -15.15
CA GLY A 260 33.90 -46.64 -16.36
C GLY A 260 33.90 -45.18 -16.84
N ASN A 261 33.30 -44.96 -18.00
CA ASN A 261 33.08 -43.63 -18.56
C ASN A 261 31.94 -42.91 -17.81
N GLY A 262 31.86 -41.61 -18.00
CA GLY A 262 30.80 -40.78 -17.43
C GLY A 262 31.34 -39.74 -16.45
N ALA A 263 30.99 -38.47 -16.70
CA ALA A 263 31.39 -37.37 -15.84
C ALA A 263 30.32 -36.28 -15.76
N TRP A 264 30.28 -35.61 -14.62
CA TRP A 264 29.58 -34.36 -14.39
C TRP A 264 30.42 -33.20 -14.90
N LEU A 265 29.80 -32.24 -15.57
CA LEU A 265 30.39 -30.94 -15.83
C LEU A 265 30.11 -30.04 -14.63
N VAL A 266 31.18 -29.56 -13.99
CA VAL A 266 31.11 -28.88 -12.70
C VAL A 266 31.64 -27.45 -12.81
N ARG A 267 30.86 -26.51 -12.30
CA ARG A 267 31.20 -25.10 -12.09
C ARG A 267 31.80 -24.94 -10.69
N ASN A 268 33.02 -24.44 -10.61
CA ASN A 268 33.70 -24.17 -9.34
C ASN A 268 33.56 -22.68 -8.94
N SER A 269 34.24 -22.28 -7.86
CA SER A 269 34.24 -20.94 -7.27
C SER A 269 35.66 -20.38 -7.05
N TRP A 270 36.64 -20.81 -7.86
CA TRP A 270 38.05 -20.42 -7.76
C TRP A 270 38.50 -19.49 -8.90
N GLY A 271 37.55 -18.81 -9.53
CA GLY A 271 37.79 -17.88 -10.63
C GLY A 271 38.00 -18.55 -11.99
N ALA A 272 37.84 -17.74 -13.04
CA ALA A 272 37.96 -18.20 -14.43
C ALA A 272 39.39 -18.62 -14.83
N THR A 273 40.43 -18.23 -14.08
CA THR A 273 41.82 -18.64 -14.39
C THR A 273 42.18 -20.03 -13.87
N TRP A 274 41.29 -20.67 -13.10
CA TRP A 274 41.50 -22.01 -12.58
C TRP A 274 40.77 -23.05 -13.44
N GLY A 275 41.35 -24.24 -13.61
CA GLY A 275 40.74 -25.33 -14.37
C GLY A 275 40.51 -24.96 -15.85
N ASP A 276 39.36 -25.34 -16.39
CA ASP A 276 38.94 -24.95 -17.74
C ASP A 276 37.95 -23.78 -17.64
N ASP A 277 38.44 -22.55 -17.55
CA ASP A 277 37.62 -21.34 -17.37
C ASP A 277 36.76 -21.36 -16.08
N GLY A 278 37.27 -21.99 -15.02
CA GLY A 278 36.57 -22.19 -13.74
C GLY A 278 35.75 -23.48 -13.67
N TYR A 279 35.81 -24.33 -14.70
CA TYR A 279 35.08 -25.60 -14.77
C TYR A 279 36.02 -26.81 -14.69
N PHE A 280 35.44 -27.98 -14.37
CA PHE A 280 36.12 -29.27 -14.46
C PHE A 280 35.12 -30.41 -14.71
N TRP A 281 35.63 -31.55 -15.16
CA TRP A 281 34.88 -32.79 -15.29
C TRP A 281 35.10 -33.72 -14.10
N GLY A 282 34.04 -33.97 -13.32
CA GLY A 282 34.07 -34.85 -12.15
C GLY A 282 33.49 -36.23 -12.47
N SER A 283 34.23 -37.30 -12.17
CA SER A 283 33.78 -38.67 -12.48
C SER A 283 32.49 -39.05 -11.73
N TYR A 284 31.56 -39.75 -12.40
CA TYR A 284 30.40 -40.38 -11.75
C TYR A 284 30.79 -41.39 -10.66
N TYR A 285 32.01 -41.92 -10.74
CA TYR A 285 32.53 -42.93 -9.82
C TYR A 285 33.17 -42.33 -8.57
N ASP A 286 33.26 -40.99 -8.46
CA ASP A 286 33.77 -40.28 -7.28
C ASP A 286 33.10 -40.74 -5.98
N GLY A 287 33.79 -40.68 -4.85
CA GLY A 287 33.24 -41.12 -3.57
C GLY A 287 32.02 -40.32 -3.11
N LEU A 288 31.95 -39.01 -3.42
CA LEU A 288 30.92 -38.11 -2.89
C LEU A 288 30.27 -37.18 -3.93
N LEU A 289 30.95 -36.82 -5.02
CA LEU A 289 30.40 -35.92 -6.03
C LEU A 289 29.12 -36.50 -6.67
N GLY A 290 28.01 -35.78 -6.53
CA GLY A 290 26.68 -36.23 -6.96
C GLY A 290 26.05 -37.29 -6.05
N LYS A 291 26.55 -37.43 -4.81
CA LYS A 291 26.12 -38.48 -3.86
C LYS A 291 25.73 -37.97 -2.47
N THR A 292 25.96 -36.70 -2.15
CA THR A 292 25.62 -36.13 -0.84
C THR A 292 25.31 -34.64 -0.97
N ASP A 293 24.39 -34.18 -0.12
CA ASP A 293 24.07 -32.76 0.13
C ASP A 293 23.87 -31.97 -1.18
N ILE A 294 22.74 -32.27 -1.85
CA ILE A 294 22.39 -31.75 -3.17
C ILE A 294 21.18 -30.84 -3.02
N ALA A 295 21.25 -29.64 -3.58
CA ALA A 295 20.13 -28.70 -3.54
C ALA A 295 19.94 -27.94 -4.85
N ALA A 296 18.72 -27.47 -5.09
CA ALA A 296 18.41 -26.52 -6.13
C ALA A 296 17.71 -25.31 -5.51
N PHE A 297 18.27 -24.12 -5.71
CA PHE A 297 17.66 -22.86 -5.30
C PHE A 297 16.85 -22.35 -6.48
N VAL A 298 15.53 -22.39 -6.37
CA VAL A 298 14.61 -22.15 -7.48
C VAL A 298 13.54 -21.15 -7.07
N SER A 299 12.89 -20.52 -8.05
CA SER A 299 11.87 -19.48 -7.84
C SER A 299 12.33 -18.33 -6.94
N ALA A 300 12.79 -17.24 -7.55
CA ALA A 300 13.03 -15.99 -6.83
C ALA A 300 12.20 -14.87 -7.45
N GLU A 301 11.27 -14.35 -6.66
CA GLU A 301 10.28 -13.37 -7.09
C GLU A 301 10.72 -11.95 -6.75
N ALA A 302 10.00 -10.96 -7.30
CA ALA A 302 10.19 -9.55 -6.96
C ALA A 302 9.89 -9.32 -5.47
N ILE A 303 10.51 -8.28 -4.88
CA ILE A 303 10.32 -7.93 -3.46
C ILE A 303 8.92 -7.43 -3.12
N THR A 304 8.11 -7.13 -4.14
CA THR A 304 6.71 -6.69 -4.03
C THR A 304 5.73 -7.86 -4.01
N ASN A 305 6.21 -9.11 -3.89
CA ASN A 305 5.33 -10.28 -3.90
C ASN A 305 4.53 -10.41 -2.59
N TYR A 306 5.12 -9.95 -1.48
CA TYR A 306 4.54 -9.85 -0.15
C TYR A 306 5.21 -8.72 0.65
N ASP A 307 4.47 -8.07 1.54
CA ASP A 307 5.00 -6.93 2.32
C ASP A 307 5.67 -7.36 3.64
N ASN A 308 5.13 -8.38 4.30
CA ASN A 308 5.64 -8.84 5.60
C ASN A 308 5.92 -10.34 5.64
N ASN A 309 6.89 -10.72 6.48
CA ASN A 309 7.29 -12.10 6.77
C ASN A 309 7.25 -12.32 8.28
N HIS A 310 6.17 -12.95 8.74
CA HIS A 310 6.03 -13.35 10.14
C HIS A 310 6.69 -14.71 10.33
N GLY A 311 7.65 -14.81 11.24
CA GLY A 311 8.35 -16.05 11.53
C GLY A 311 9.13 -15.98 12.84
N TYR A 312 9.51 -17.14 13.36
CA TYR A 312 10.28 -17.28 14.60
C TYR A 312 11.55 -18.13 14.42
N ASP A 313 11.95 -18.33 13.16
CA ASP A 313 12.99 -19.28 12.71
C ASP A 313 14.02 -18.58 11.80
N ASP A 314 14.81 -17.66 12.35
CA ASP A 314 15.86 -16.92 11.63
C ASP A 314 17.08 -17.78 11.20
N LEU A 315 17.27 -18.93 11.85
CA LEU A 315 18.29 -19.93 11.57
C LEU A 315 17.69 -21.16 10.89
N GLY A 316 16.38 -21.17 10.65
CA GLY A 316 15.67 -22.20 9.90
C GLY A 316 15.81 -23.60 10.51
N ASP A 317 15.84 -24.61 9.64
CA ASP A 317 15.77 -26.02 10.04
C ASP A 317 17.07 -26.53 10.70
N ILE A 318 17.03 -26.74 12.02
CA ILE A 318 18.14 -27.29 12.81
C ILE A 318 17.89 -28.76 13.18
N THR A 319 16.63 -29.14 13.39
CA THR A 319 16.20 -30.53 13.60
C THR A 319 14.77 -30.71 13.12
N ALA A 320 14.36 -31.96 12.92
CA ALA A 320 12.96 -32.29 12.69
C ALA A 320 12.38 -33.12 13.85
N LEU A 321 11.11 -32.89 14.20
CA LEU A 321 10.41 -33.59 15.25
C LEU A 321 9.42 -34.61 14.71
N ASN A 322 9.19 -35.69 15.47
CA ASN A 322 8.21 -36.74 15.12
C ASN A 322 6.75 -36.34 15.32
N SER A 323 6.48 -35.05 15.50
CA SER A 323 5.13 -34.51 15.63
C SER A 323 4.57 -34.22 14.24
N PRO A 324 3.48 -34.89 13.82
CA PRO A 324 2.87 -34.67 12.50
C PRO A 324 2.13 -33.34 12.37
N TYR A 325 1.81 -32.68 13.49
CA TYR A 325 1.16 -31.37 13.51
C TYR A 325 2.05 -30.36 14.23
N ALA A 326 2.45 -29.33 13.50
CA ALA A 326 3.15 -28.17 14.00
C ALA A 326 2.24 -26.94 13.88
N ALA A 327 2.42 -25.95 14.75
CA ALA A 327 1.71 -24.68 14.63
C ALA A 327 2.53 -23.53 15.18
N ASN A 328 2.55 -22.40 14.47
CA ASN A 328 3.03 -21.12 14.97
C ASN A 328 1.86 -20.16 15.17
N VAL A 329 1.87 -19.43 16.27
CA VAL A 329 0.88 -18.41 16.65
C VAL A 329 1.52 -17.04 16.49
N PHE A 330 0.90 -16.19 15.71
CA PHE A 330 1.34 -14.82 15.41
C PHE A 330 0.29 -13.82 15.90
N THR A 331 0.69 -12.56 16.03
CA THR A 331 -0.22 -11.44 16.31
C THR A 331 -0.01 -10.39 15.24
N SER A 332 -1.06 -10.04 14.52
CA SER A 332 -0.98 -8.96 13.54
C SER A 332 -0.85 -7.62 14.27
N THR A 333 0.10 -6.78 13.86
CA THR A 333 0.27 -5.43 14.43
C THR A 333 -0.46 -4.34 13.63
N LYS A 334 -1.00 -4.68 12.46
CA LYS A 334 -1.68 -3.75 11.54
C LYS A 334 -2.79 -4.47 10.76
N ASN A 335 -3.55 -3.73 9.95
CA ASN A 335 -4.46 -4.39 9.02
C ASN A 335 -3.64 -5.03 7.89
N GLU A 336 -3.75 -6.34 7.72
CA GLU A 336 -2.97 -7.09 6.74
C GLU A 336 -3.79 -8.25 6.17
N THR A 337 -3.38 -8.77 5.02
CA THR A 337 -3.99 -9.94 4.41
C THR A 337 -2.96 -11.05 4.29
N LEU A 338 -3.18 -12.16 5.00
CA LEU A 338 -2.36 -13.37 4.87
C LEU A 338 -2.65 -14.05 3.54
N ARG A 339 -1.62 -14.22 2.71
CA ARG A 339 -1.73 -14.76 1.35
C ARG A 339 -0.97 -16.04 1.12
N ALA A 340 0.10 -16.28 1.86
CA ALA A 340 0.89 -17.50 1.72
C ALA A 340 1.57 -17.87 3.03
N VAL A 341 2.07 -19.11 3.11
CA VAL A 341 2.86 -19.60 4.23
C VAL A 341 4.16 -20.24 3.74
N GLY A 342 5.24 -20.02 4.48
CA GLY A 342 6.50 -20.71 4.26
C GLY A 342 6.55 -21.97 5.12
N ILE A 343 6.84 -23.12 4.52
CA ILE A 343 6.94 -24.41 5.24
C ILE A 343 8.19 -25.17 4.81
N TYR A 344 8.65 -26.08 5.67
CA TYR A 344 9.61 -27.11 5.28
C TYR A 344 8.94 -28.47 5.13
N THR A 345 9.44 -29.26 4.18
CA THR A 345 9.14 -30.69 4.08
C THR A 345 10.42 -31.52 4.19
N GLU A 346 10.37 -32.60 4.96
CA GLU A 346 11.55 -33.39 5.37
C GLU A 346 11.85 -34.61 4.47
N SER A 347 10.94 -34.96 3.56
CA SER A 347 11.18 -35.97 2.53
C SER A 347 10.47 -35.68 1.21
N ALA A 348 11.00 -36.29 0.15
CA ALA A 348 10.38 -36.30 -1.16
C ALA A 348 9.02 -36.99 -1.11
N GLY A 349 8.00 -36.39 -1.73
CA GLY A 349 6.63 -36.90 -1.71
C GLY A 349 5.84 -36.58 -0.43
N ALA A 350 6.41 -35.82 0.50
CA ALA A 350 5.72 -35.38 1.72
C ALA A 350 4.41 -34.66 1.37
N SER A 351 3.29 -35.15 1.90
CA SER A 351 2.03 -34.42 1.85
C SER A 351 1.94 -33.44 3.02
N TYR A 352 1.34 -32.28 2.76
CA TYR A 352 1.10 -31.29 3.78
C TYR A 352 -0.36 -30.79 3.72
N THR A 353 -0.86 -30.33 4.86
CA THR A 353 -2.10 -29.55 4.97
C THR A 353 -1.87 -28.39 5.91
N VAL A 354 -1.93 -27.18 5.35
CA VAL A 354 -1.87 -25.92 6.07
C VAL A 354 -3.29 -25.53 6.46
N ARG A 355 -3.47 -25.10 7.71
CA ARG A 355 -4.71 -24.55 8.23
C ARG A 355 -4.42 -23.24 8.94
N VAL A 356 -5.23 -22.23 8.66
CA VAL A 356 -5.17 -20.93 9.34
C VAL A 356 -6.34 -20.81 10.30
N TYR A 357 -6.07 -20.39 11.53
CA TYR A 357 -7.08 -20.08 12.53
C TYR A 357 -6.95 -18.60 12.92
N ARG A 358 -8.08 -17.90 13.03
CA ARG A 358 -8.13 -16.50 13.46
C ARG A 358 -8.79 -16.43 14.84
N ASN A 359 -8.12 -15.77 15.77
CA ASN A 359 -8.45 -15.69 17.20
C ASN A 359 -8.84 -17.03 17.84
N PRO A 360 -8.04 -18.10 17.69
CA PRO A 360 -8.39 -19.42 18.20
C PRO A 360 -8.46 -19.45 19.74
N SER A 361 -9.48 -20.14 20.25
CA SER A 361 -9.65 -20.38 21.69
C SER A 361 -10.19 -21.79 21.94
N PRO A 362 -9.45 -22.66 22.67
CA PRO A 362 -8.08 -22.44 23.16
C PRO A 362 -7.05 -22.38 22.02
N LEU A 363 -5.87 -21.81 22.30
CA LEU A 363 -4.71 -21.92 21.41
C LEU A 363 -4.26 -23.40 21.28
N PRO A 364 -3.58 -23.75 20.18
CA PRO A 364 -3.32 -22.95 18.99
C PRO A 364 -4.42 -23.08 17.92
N ALA A 365 -5.30 -24.08 18.01
CA ALA A 365 -6.20 -24.49 16.93
C ALA A 365 -7.65 -24.72 17.39
N GLY A 366 -8.11 -23.99 18.40
CA GLY A 366 -9.52 -24.01 18.83
C GLY A 366 -10.44 -23.34 17.81
N GLY A 367 -11.62 -23.93 17.59
CA GLY A 367 -12.61 -23.45 16.62
C GLY A 367 -12.42 -24.02 15.21
N THR A 368 -12.92 -23.31 14.20
CA THR A 368 -12.86 -23.72 12.79
C THR A 368 -11.75 -22.94 12.08
N SER A 369 -10.97 -23.61 11.24
CA SER A 369 -9.97 -22.95 10.40
C SER A 369 -10.66 -22.03 9.38
N VAL A 370 -10.14 -20.81 9.24
CA VAL A 370 -10.62 -19.80 8.27
C VAL A 370 -10.04 -19.99 6.87
N ALA A 371 -8.93 -20.73 6.75
CA ALA A 371 -8.38 -21.19 5.48
C ALA A 371 -7.78 -22.60 5.63
N THR A 372 -7.79 -23.38 4.55
CA THR A 372 -7.12 -24.68 4.48
C THR A 372 -6.62 -24.90 3.07
N VAL A 373 -5.35 -25.30 2.94
CA VAL A 373 -4.75 -25.71 1.66
C VAL A 373 -3.94 -26.97 1.88
N SER A 374 -4.08 -27.93 0.96
CA SER A 374 -3.38 -29.21 1.00
C SER A 374 -2.58 -29.40 -0.27
N GLY A 375 -1.44 -30.07 -0.15
CA GLY A 375 -0.57 -30.36 -1.28
C GLY A 375 0.43 -31.45 -0.98
N SER A 376 1.39 -31.61 -1.88
CA SER A 376 2.52 -32.51 -1.70
C SER A 376 3.76 -31.93 -2.34
N ALA A 377 4.89 -32.01 -1.63
CA ALA A 377 6.18 -31.59 -2.14
C ALA A 377 6.82 -32.73 -2.94
N THR A 378 7.24 -32.44 -4.17
CA THR A 378 7.95 -33.46 -4.98
C THR A 378 9.30 -33.79 -4.35
N TYR A 379 10.01 -32.78 -3.84
CA TYR A 379 11.26 -32.95 -3.13
C TYR A 379 11.12 -32.37 -1.73
N ALA A 380 11.93 -32.87 -0.78
CA ALA A 380 12.12 -32.19 0.49
C ALA A 380 12.61 -30.77 0.23
N GLY A 381 12.27 -29.81 1.08
CA GLY A 381 12.59 -28.43 0.76
C GLY A 381 12.04 -27.40 1.72
N TYR A 382 12.38 -26.15 1.43
CA TYR A 382 11.62 -24.98 1.83
C TYR A 382 10.66 -24.64 0.71
N HIS A 383 9.39 -24.38 1.04
CA HIS A 383 8.33 -24.13 0.09
C HIS A 383 7.48 -22.94 0.50
N THR A 384 6.98 -22.20 -0.49
CA THR A 384 5.96 -21.17 -0.27
C THR A 384 4.63 -21.66 -0.79
N VAL A 385 3.67 -21.82 0.12
CA VAL A 385 2.32 -22.32 -0.17
C VAL A 385 1.35 -21.15 -0.17
N ALA A 386 0.90 -20.75 -1.35
CA ALA A 386 -0.18 -19.78 -1.48
C ALA A 386 -1.48 -20.33 -0.88
N LEU A 387 -2.24 -19.48 -0.21
CA LEU A 387 -3.59 -19.79 0.26
C LEU A 387 -4.59 -19.60 -0.88
N ASP A 388 -5.49 -20.56 -1.09
CA ASP A 388 -6.56 -20.45 -2.09
C ASP A 388 -7.50 -19.27 -1.78
N THR A 389 -7.73 -19.02 -0.48
CA THR A 389 -8.51 -17.89 0.02
C THR A 389 -7.62 -17.08 0.97
N PRO A 390 -7.21 -15.85 0.59
CA PRO A 390 -6.50 -14.95 1.50
C PRO A 390 -7.31 -14.66 2.77
N VAL A 391 -6.61 -14.45 3.88
CA VAL A 391 -7.23 -14.23 5.20
C VAL A 391 -6.98 -12.79 5.64
N SER A 392 -8.03 -12.00 5.74
CA SER A 392 -7.95 -10.64 6.30
C SER A 392 -7.76 -10.68 7.82
N LEU A 393 -6.74 -9.96 8.27
CA LEU A 393 -6.33 -9.82 9.67
C LEU A 393 -6.42 -8.35 10.04
N ALA A 394 -7.08 -8.06 11.15
CA ALA A 394 -7.10 -6.74 11.76
C ALA A 394 -5.91 -6.59 12.72
N ALA A 395 -5.50 -5.35 12.97
CA ALA A 395 -4.53 -5.06 14.02
C ALA A 395 -5.00 -5.65 15.36
N GLY A 396 -4.11 -6.40 16.03
CA GLY A 396 -4.38 -7.09 17.29
C GLY A 396 -4.98 -8.50 17.16
N ASP A 397 -5.34 -8.94 15.95
CA ASP A 397 -5.76 -10.34 15.76
C ASP A 397 -4.61 -11.30 16.07
N VAL A 398 -4.92 -12.34 16.83
CA VAL A 398 -4.05 -13.50 16.99
C VAL A 398 -4.40 -14.50 15.89
N PHE A 399 -3.44 -14.99 15.14
CA PHE A 399 -3.68 -15.99 14.11
C PHE A 399 -2.66 -17.12 14.19
N THR A 400 -3.11 -18.34 13.93
CA THR A 400 -2.28 -19.54 13.95
C THR A 400 -2.15 -20.10 12.55
N VAL A 401 -0.93 -20.41 12.14
CA VAL A 401 -0.66 -21.29 10.99
C VAL A 401 -0.31 -22.66 11.52
N SER A 402 -1.19 -23.64 11.29
CA SER A 402 -0.95 -25.05 11.60
C SER A 402 -0.60 -25.82 10.34
N VAL A 403 0.45 -26.63 10.41
CA VAL A 403 0.91 -27.50 9.33
C VAL A 403 0.82 -28.94 9.81
N GLN A 404 -0.02 -29.72 9.15
CA GLN A 404 0.02 -31.17 9.21
C GLN A 404 0.93 -31.67 8.09
N SER A 405 1.96 -32.43 8.40
CA SER A 405 2.92 -32.93 7.41
C SER A 405 3.18 -34.43 7.57
N THR A 406 3.45 -35.11 6.47
CA THR A 406 3.90 -36.51 6.45
C THR A 406 5.35 -36.60 6.04
N ASP A 407 6.03 -37.65 6.51
CA ASP A 407 7.42 -37.89 6.20
C ASP A 407 7.75 -39.39 6.29
N THR A 408 8.75 -39.81 5.52
CA THR A 408 9.26 -41.19 5.47
C THR A 408 10.29 -41.50 6.55
N SER A 409 10.95 -40.49 7.16
CA SER A 409 11.89 -40.69 8.29
C SER A 409 11.18 -40.82 9.64
N GLY A 410 9.92 -40.37 9.71
CA GLY A 410 9.16 -40.28 10.94
C GLY A 410 9.37 -38.97 11.71
N TYR A 411 10.01 -37.97 11.09
CA TYR A 411 10.25 -36.63 11.66
C TYR A 411 9.77 -35.56 10.66
N PRO A 412 8.45 -35.32 10.53
CA PRO A 412 7.90 -34.48 9.46
C PRO A 412 8.01 -32.96 9.67
N SER A 413 8.31 -32.49 10.89
CA SER A 413 8.17 -31.07 11.24
C SER A 413 9.52 -30.45 11.57
N ALA A 414 10.00 -29.55 10.72
CA ALA A 414 11.23 -28.79 10.89
C ALA A 414 11.17 -27.80 12.05
N VAL A 415 12.26 -27.68 12.80
CA VAL A 415 12.37 -26.92 14.03
C VAL A 415 13.71 -26.17 14.07
N GLU A 416 13.61 -24.88 14.38
CA GLU A 416 14.73 -24.10 14.88
C GLU A 416 14.83 -24.33 16.38
N PHE A 417 16.05 -24.52 16.91
CA PHE A 417 16.33 -24.41 18.33
C PHE A 417 17.82 -24.09 18.57
N ALA A 418 18.15 -23.71 19.80
CA ALA A 418 19.51 -23.35 20.16
C ALA A 418 20.40 -24.59 20.28
N TYR A 419 21.36 -24.70 19.36
CA TYR A 419 22.40 -25.72 19.40
C TYR A 419 23.78 -25.07 19.55
N ALA A 420 24.44 -25.30 20.68
CA ALA A 420 25.71 -24.67 20.99
C ALA A 420 26.78 -24.93 19.91
N GLY A 421 27.39 -23.86 19.39
CA GLY A 421 28.42 -23.92 18.37
C GLY A 421 27.87 -24.00 16.94
N TYR A 422 26.56 -23.89 16.76
CA TYR A 422 25.93 -23.81 15.44
C TYR A 422 24.82 -22.76 15.40
N SER A 423 23.76 -22.93 16.19
CA SER A 423 22.55 -22.11 16.17
C SER A 423 22.24 -21.49 17.54
N SER A 424 23.26 -21.17 18.34
CA SER A 424 23.06 -20.74 19.75
C SER A 424 22.22 -19.48 19.94
N LYS A 425 21.95 -18.73 18.87
CA LYS A 425 21.16 -17.49 18.85
C LYS A 425 19.66 -17.71 18.62
N ALA A 426 19.22 -18.95 18.38
CA ALA A 426 17.79 -19.27 18.31
C ALA A 426 17.09 -18.93 19.63
N THR A 427 15.88 -18.42 19.55
CA THR A 427 15.09 -17.99 20.72
C THR A 427 13.64 -18.36 20.54
N ALA A 428 12.96 -18.67 21.65
CA ALA A 428 11.53 -18.88 21.68
C ALA A 428 10.90 -18.28 22.94
N SER A 429 9.59 -18.12 22.89
CA SER A 429 8.75 -17.72 24.03
C SER A 429 7.54 -18.65 24.13
N PRO A 430 7.06 -18.95 25.35
CA PRO A 430 5.81 -19.70 25.51
C PRO A 430 4.68 -19.03 24.74
N GLY A 431 3.85 -19.84 24.09
CA GLY A 431 2.74 -19.40 23.26
C GLY A 431 3.07 -19.17 21.78
N GLN A 432 4.34 -19.27 21.36
CA GLN A 432 4.71 -19.08 19.95
C GLN A 432 4.48 -20.35 19.10
N SER A 433 4.98 -21.49 19.57
CA SER A 433 4.99 -22.74 18.80
C SER A 433 4.34 -23.88 19.57
N TYR A 434 3.57 -24.71 18.88
CA TYR A 434 2.85 -25.83 19.46
C TYR A 434 2.97 -27.09 18.62
N TYR A 435 3.10 -28.22 19.29
CA TYR A 435 3.17 -29.54 18.67
C TYR A 435 1.94 -30.38 19.02
N SER A 436 1.57 -31.29 18.12
CA SER A 436 0.49 -32.26 18.36
C SER A 436 0.70 -33.58 17.61
N PHE A 437 0.14 -34.66 18.14
CA PHE A 437 0.16 -35.98 17.51
C PHE A 437 -1.18 -36.38 16.88
N ASP A 438 -2.27 -35.76 17.32
CA ASP A 438 -3.65 -36.06 16.91
C ASP A 438 -4.32 -34.85 16.22
N GLY A 439 -3.73 -33.66 16.29
CA GLY A 439 -4.27 -32.40 15.78
C GLY A 439 -5.27 -31.72 16.72
N THR A 440 -5.53 -32.32 17.89
CA THR A 440 -6.53 -31.83 18.87
C THR A 440 -5.91 -31.53 20.23
N SER A 441 -4.95 -32.34 20.67
CA SER A 441 -4.23 -32.20 21.92
C SER A 441 -2.90 -31.52 21.63
N TRP A 442 -2.72 -30.29 22.11
CA TRP A 442 -1.57 -29.46 21.79
C TRP A 442 -0.69 -29.22 23.02
N GLY A 443 0.63 -29.34 22.82
CA GLY A 443 1.64 -28.96 23.79
C GLY A 443 2.42 -27.75 23.30
N ASP A 444 2.75 -26.84 24.21
CA ASP A 444 3.66 -25.73 23.91
C ASP A 444 5.07 -26.30 23.66
N LEU A 445 5.70 -25.92 22.55
CA LEU A 445 7.00 -26.45 22.16
C LEU A 445 8.11 -26.05 23.13
N THR A 446 7.95 -24.96 23.88
CA THR A 446 8.90 -24.55 24.91
C THR A 446 9.02 -25.55 26.07
N ALA A 447 8.06 -26.47 26.20
CA ALA A 447 8.16 -27.60 27.13
C ALA A 447 9.15 -28.69 26.67
N TRP A 448 9.41 -28.77 25.35
CA TRP A 448 10.44 -29.64 24.78
C TRP A 448 11.82 -28.98 24.86
N ASP A 449 11.92 -27.73 24.37
CA ASP A 449 13.11 -26.89 24.46
C ASP A 449 12.68 -25.41 24.45
N ASN A 450 13.14 -24.63 25.43
CA ASN A 450 12.70 -23.25 25.63
C ASN A 450 13.23 -22.24 24.60
N THR A 451 14.00 -22.70 23.62
CA THR A 451 14.49 -21.91 22.48
C THR A 451 13.90 -22.34 21.15
N ALA A 452 12.97 -23.31 21.16
CA ALA A 452 12.50 -23.96 19.95
C ALA A 452 11.25 -23.33 19.33
N ASN A 453 11.28 -23.16 18.01
CA ASN A 453 10.14 -22.78 17.20
C ASN A 453 10.03 -23.67 15.96
N PHE A 454 8.81 -23.93 15.48
CA PHE A 454 8.67 -24.60 14.18
C PHE A 454 9.05 -23.65 13.05
N CYS A 455 9.63 -24.20 11.98
CA CYS A 455 10.00 -23.45 10.79
C CYS A 455 8.77 -23.20 9.90
N ILE A 456 7.86 -22.35 10.39
CA ILE A 456 6.62 -21.95 9.74
C ILE A 456 6.60 -20.43 9.66
N LYS A 457 6.43 -19.91 8.44
CA LYS A 457 6.34 -18.48 8.15
C LYS A 457 4.97 -18.11 7.60
N ALA A 458 4.55 -16.87 7.80
CA ALA A 458 3.31 -16.33 7.27
C ALA A 458 3.60 -15.05 6.47
N PHE A 459 3.16 -15.02 5.21
CA PHE A 459 3.41 -13.91 4.28
C PHE A 459 2.14 -13.10 4.07
N THR A 460 2.20 -11.83 4.45
CA THR A 460 1.05 -10.93 4.42
C THR A 460 1.32 -9.70 3.56
N ASP A 461 0.25 -9.15 2.99
CA ASP A 461 0.26 -7.86 2.32
C ASP A 461 -0.38 -6.82 3.23
N ASN A 462 0.13 -5.61 3.20
CA ASN A 462 -0.47 -4.48 3.90
C ASN A 462 -1.81 -4.13 3.23
N VAL A 463 -2.76 -3.66 4.03
CA VAL A 463 -4.06 -3.20 3.52
C VAL A 463 -4.09 -1.67 3.60
N PRO A 464 -3.79 -0.97 2.49
CA PRO A 464 -3.86 0.48 2.49
C PRO A 464 -5.28 0.98 2.68
N PRO A 465 -5.46 2.19 3.26
CA PRO A 465 -6.76 2.82 3.27
C PRO A 465 -7.21 3.11 1.84
N THR A 466 -8.51 3.24 1.63
CA THR A 466 -9.07 3.76 0.37
C THR A 466 -9.75 5.09 0.65
N VAL A 467 -9.65 6.02 -0.29
CA VAL A 467 -10.34 7.30 -0.27
C VAL A 467 -11.34 7.28 -1.42
N THR A 468 -12.62 7.48 -1.12
CA THR A 468 -13.69 7.34 -2.12
C THR A 468 -14.42 8.65 -2.39
N ALA A 469 -14.45 9.57 -1.43
CA ALA A 469 -15.04 10.90 -1.63
C ALA A 469 -14.48 11.93 -0.63
N ILE A 470 -14.65 13.20 -0.98
CA ILE A 470 -14.45 14.36 -0.11
C ILE A 470 -15.65 15.30 -0.30
N ASP A 471 -16.20 15.83 0.78
CA ASP A 471 -17.36 16.73 0.78
C ASP A 471 -17.09 17.96 1.67
N PRO A 472 -17.20 19.19 1.13
CA PRO A 472 -17.42 19.52 -0.29
C PRO A 472 -16.23 19.09 -1.16
N ALA A 473 -16.53 18.70 -2.40
CA ALA A 473 -15.50 18.27 -3.39
C ALA A 473 -14.75 19.43 -4.06
N SER A 474 -15.05 20.68 -3.67
CA SER A 474 -14.36 21.87 -4.17
C SER A 474 -14.34 22.97 -3.11
N GLY A 475 -13.39 23.89 -3.24
CA GLY A 475 -13.22 25.01 -2.33
C GLY A 475 -12.48 26.18 -2.97
N TYR A 476 -12.88 27.40 -2.62
CA TYR A 476 -12.18 28.60 -3.08
C TYR A 476 -10.83 28.77 -2.39
N ASN A 477 -9.82 29.23 -3.13
CA ASN A 477 -8.45 29.40 -2.64
C ASN A 477 -8.24 30.65 -1.75
N THR A 478 -9.23 31.03 -0.96
CA THR A 478 -9.26 32.29 -0.20
C THR A 478 -9.32 32.11 1.31
N ALA A 479 -9.71 30.94 1.79
CA ALA A 479 -9.90 30.68 3.21
C ALA A 479 -9.73 29.18 3.56
N PRO A 480 -9.63 28.85 4.86
CA PRO A 480 -9.77 27.47 5.32
C PRO A 480 -11.16 26.88 5.02
N LEU A 481 -11.19 25.57 4.76
CA LEU A 481 -12.40 24.80 4.47
C LEU A 481 -12.41 23.51 5.27
N ASP A 482 -13.50 23.30 6.02
CA ASP A 482 -13.78 22.03 6.68
C ASP A 482 -14.35 21.04 5.65
N VAL A 483 -13.84 19.81 5.69
CA VAL A 483 -14.23 18.75 4.77
C VAL A 483 -14.47 17.43 5.51
N VAL A 484 -15.33 16.61 4.94
CA VAL A 484 -15.54 15.21 5.33
C VAL A 484 -14.99 14.30 4.25
N ILE A 485 -14.09 13.40 4.61
CA ILE A 485 -13.48 12.43 3.71
C ILE A 485 -14.07 11.05 4.00
N THR A 486 -14.61 10.42 2.96
CA THR A 486 -15.18 9.08 3.03
C THR A 486 -14.24 8.07 2.39
N GLY A 487 -14.18 6.88 2.95
CA GLY A 487 -13.29 5.82 2.47
C GLY A 487 -13.41 4.52 3.25
N THR A 488 -12.32 3.76 3.30
CA THR A 488 -12.21 2.54 4.12
C THR A 488 -10.84 2.40 4.75
N GLY A 489 -10.77 1.77 5.92
CA GLY A 489 -9.50 1.40 6.54
C GLY A 489 -8.78 2.57 7.21
N PHE A 490 -9.47 3.69 7.48
CA PHE A 490 -8.90 4.81 8.21
C PHE A 490 -8.59 4.43 9.66
N GLN A 491 -7.46 4.90 10.17
CA GLN A 491 -6.98 4.61 11.52
C GLN A 491 -6.82 5.89 12.33
N SER A 492 -7.14 5.84 13.62
CA SER A 492 -6.96 6.99 14.53
C SER A 492 -5.51 7.46 14.51
N GLY A 493 -5.31 8.76 14.25
CA GLY A 493 -3.98 9.36 14.04
C GLY A 493 -3.54 9.42 12.57
N ALA A 494 -4.42 9.08 11.62
CA ALA A 494 -4.17 9.30 10.21
C ALA A 494 -3.88 10.78 9.91
N SER A 495 -3.10 11.01 8.87
CA SER A 495 -2.84 12.33 8.30
C SER A 495 -3.49 12.44 6.92
N VAL A 496 -3.88 13.65 6.54
CA VAL A 496 -4.53 13.92 5.27
C VAL A 496 -3.82 15.09 4.59
N VAL A 497 -3.55 14.97 3.29
CA VAL A 497 -3.00 16.05 2.48
C VAL A 497 -3.78 16.17 1.16
N LEU A 498 -3.89 17.40 0.64
CA LEU A 498 -4.16 17.62 -0.78
C LEU A 498 -2.82 17.69 -1.51
N ARG A 499 -2.66 16.91 -2.58
CA ARG A 499 -1.44 16.85 -3.38
C ARG A 499 -1.68 17.26 -4.82
N LYS A 500 -0.75 18.00 -5.39
CA LYS A 500 -0.73 18.36 -6.81
C LYS A 500 0.70 18.35 -7.32
N LEU A 501 0.89 17.85 -8.54
CA LEU A 501 2.22 17.81 -9.15
C LEU A 501 2.81 19.22 -9.25
N ASP A 502 4.08 19.35 -8.89
CA ASP A 502 4.86 20.61 -8.89
C ASP A 502 4.39 21.69 -7.91
N GLU A 503 3.50 21.35 -6.96
CA GLU A 503 3.05 22.22 -5.88
C GLU A 503 3.38 21.61 -4.51
N ASP A 504 3.46 22.44 -3.47
CA ASP A 504 3.60 21.95 -2.08
C ASP A 504 2.28 21.32 -1.60
N ASP A 505 2.38 20.20 -0.86
CA ASP A 505 1.22 19.52 -0.27
C ASP A 505 0.47 20.46 0.71
N ILE A 506 -0.85 20.58 0.56
CA ILE A 506 -1.70 21.29 1.53
C ILE A 506 -2.05 20.31 2.65
N THR A 507 -1.44 20.50 3.81
CA THR A 507 -1.67 19.61 4.96
C THR A 507 -3.00 19.90 5.64
N GLY A 508 -3.81 18.85 5.82
CA GLY A 508 -5.03 18.89 6.60
C GLY A 508 -4.73 19.11 8.08
N THR A 509 -5.48 19.99 8.71
CA THR A 509 -5.40 20.29 10.15
C THR A 509 -6.69 19.84 10.84
N SER A 510 -6.68 19.77 12.17
CA SER A 510 -7.85 19.29 12.94
C SER A 510 -8.36 17.92 12.47
N VAL A 511 -7.43 17.04 12.05
CA VAL A 511 -7.78 15.72 11.51
C VAL A 511 -8.37 14.87 12.64
N ASP A 512 -9.67 14.58 12.53
CA ASP A 512 -10.40 13.69 13.42
C ASP A 512 -10.92 12.47 12.65
N VAL A 513 -10.57 11.28 13.13
CA VAL A 513 -10.97 10.02 12.48
C VAL A 513 -12.19 9.49 13.21
N ASN A 514 -13.38 9.94 12.78
CA ASN A 514 -14.67 9.57 13.36
C ASN A 514 -14.89 8.06 13.34
N SER A 515 -14.48 7.40 12.26
CA SER A 515 -14.59 5.95 12.09
C SER A 515 -13.59 5.41 11.08
N ALA A 516 -13.55 4.09 10.89
CA ALA A 516 -12.73 3.48 9.84
C ALA A 516 -13.14 3.86 8.40
N THR A 517 -14.21 4.63 8.21
CA THR A 517 -14.72 5.05 6.90
C THR A 517 -14.90 6.56 6.76
N GLU A 518 -14.63 7.34 7.80
CA GLU A 518 -14.89 8.79 7.81
C GLU A 518 -13.81 9.55 8.59
N ILE A 519 -13.29 10.62 7.97
CA ILE A 519 -12.37 11.59 8.55
C ILE A 519 -12.96 12.99 8.38
N GLU A 520 -12.91 13.81 9.42
CA GLU A 520 -13.13 15.25 9.34
C GLU A 520 -11.78 15.98 9.43
N CYS A 521 -11.57 16.99 8.59
CA CYS A 521 -10.38 17.85 8.71
C CYS A 521 -10.60 19.21 8.06
N THR A 522 -9.69 20.14 8.34
CA THR A 522 -9.69 21.49 7.75
C THR A 522 -8.48 21.67 6.84
N PHE A 523 -8.69 22.03 5.58
CA PHE A 523 -7.63 22.46 4.68
C PHE A 523 -7.54 23.98 4.61
N ASN A 524 -6.35 24.57 4.76
CA ASN A 524 -6.14 25.98 4.48
C ASN A 524 -5.88 26.20 2.99
N LEU A 525 -6.89 26.64 2.24
CA LEU A 525 -6.80 26.82 0.79
C LEU A 525 -6.27 28.20 0.38
N THR A 526 -5.97 29.08 1.34
CA THR A 526 -5.58 30.47 1.06
C THR A 526 -4.32 30.53 0.18
N GLY A 527 -4.47 31.06 -1.03
CA GLY A 527 -3.38 31.18 -2.01
C GLY A 527 -3.00 29.87 -2.70
N ALA A 528 -3.74 28.79 -2.49
CA ALA A 528 -3.51 27.52 -3.17
C ALA A 528 -3.69 27.64 -4.70
N ALA A 529 -2.92 26.85 -5.44
CA ALA A 529 -3.03 26.78 -6.89
C ALA A 529 -4.39 26.21 -7.33
N VAL A 530 -5.01 26.84 -8.33
CA VAL A 530 -6.33 26.46 -8.86
C VAL A 530 -6.25 25.15 -9.66
N GLY A 531 -7.36 24.43 -9.70
CA GLY A 531 -7.57 23.18 -10.44
C GLY A 531 -7.65 21.97 -9.52
N LEU A 532 -7.49 20.79 -10.11
CA LEU A 532 -7.64 19.51 -9.41
C LEU A 532 -6.43 19.20 -8.53
N TRP A 533 -6.72 18.57 -7.38
CA TRP A 533 -5.80 18.06 -6.37
C TRP A 533 -6.23 16.66 -5.95
N ASP A 534 -5.27 15.78 -5.69
CA ASP A 534 -5.49 14.46 -5.14
C ASP A 534 -5.75 14.56 -3.63
N VAL A 535 -6.68 13.76 -3.11
CA VAL A 535 -6.89 13.64 -1.67
C VAL A 535 -6.16 12.41 -1.18
N VAL A 536 -5.09 12.59 -0.40
CA VAL A 536 -4.25 11.49 0.10
C VAL A 536 -4.44 11.33 1.60
N VAL A 537 -4.76 10.11 2.03
CA VAL A 537 -4.84 9.72 3.44
C VAL A 537 -3.72 8.75 3.75
N THR A 538 -2.91 9.04 4.77
CA THR A 538 -1.84 8.17 5.28
C THR A 538 -2.13 7.77 6.72
N ASN A 539 -2.28 6.47 6.96
CA ASN A 539 -2.50 5.91 8.29
C ASN A 539 -1.22 5.89 9.14
N PRO A 540 -1.32 5.75 10.48
CA PRO A 540 -0.16 5.66 11.38
C PRO A 540 0.75 4.45 11.12
N ASP A 541 0.24 3.39 10.48
CA ASP A 541 1.04 2.24 10.04
C ASP A 541 1.88 2.51 8.78
N GLY A 542 1.76 3.72 8.21
CA GLY A 542 2.49 4.20 7.03
C GLY A 542 1.76 3.95 5.71
N GLU A 543 0.66 3.19 5.72
CA GLU A 543 -0.07 2.88 4.49
C GLU A 543 -0.90 4.06 4.01
N SER A 544 -0.94 4.26 2.69
CA SER A 544 -1.59 5.43 2.08
C SER A 544 -2.56 5.05 0.97
N GLY A 545 -3.66 5.78 0.90
CA GLY A 545 -4.66 5.71 -0.17
C GLY A 545 -4.93 7.10 -0.72
N ALA A 546 -5.23 7.19 -2.01
CA ALA A 546 -5.51 8.45 -2.68
C ALA A 546 -6.81 8.39 -3.49
N LEU A 547 -7.53 9.51 -3.51
CA LEU A 547 -8.55 9.82 -4.50
C LEU A 547 -7.94 10.80 -5.50
N GLU A 548 -7.56 10.28 -6.67
CA GLU A 548 -7.00 11.08 -7.76
C GLU A 548 -8.01 12.13 -8.24
N ASP A 549 -7.55 13.36 -8.46
CA ASP A 549 -8.38 14.50 -8.90
C ASP A 549 -9.64 14.69 -8.02
N GLY A 550 -9.55 14.31 -6.74
CA GLY A 550 -10.69 14.22 -5.83
C GLY A 550 -11.23 15.56 -5.34
N PHE A 551 -10.42 16.62 -5.39
CA PHE A 551 -10.78 17.94 -4.88
C PHE A 551 -10.41 19.07 -5.86
N GLU A 552 -11.34 19.97 -6.15
CA GLU A 552 -11.07 21.14 -6.99
C GLU A 552 -10.86 22.40 -6.16
N VAL A 553 -9.65 22.98 -6.24
CA VAL A 553 -9.40 24.33 -5.74
C VAL A 553 -9.86 25.32 -6.81
N VAL A 554 -10.82 26.17 -6.48
CA VAL A 554 -11.38 27.17 -7.39
C VAL A 554 -10.78 28.54 -7.07
N ALA A 555 -10.59 29.39 -8.08
CA ALA A 555 -10.18 30.77 -7.86
C ALA A 555 -11.27 31.52 -7.07
N GLY A 556 -10.94 32.11 -5.92
CA GLY A 556 -11.87 32.99 -5.24
C GLY A 556 -12.12 34.28 -6.05
N ASP A 557 -13.37 34.74 -6.07
CA ASP A 557 -13.70 36.02 -6.67
C ASP A 557 -13.14 37.16 -5.80
N THR A 558 -12.36 38.03 -6.43
CA THR A 558 -11.78 39.24 -5.80
C THR A 558 -12.32 40.51 -6.44
N SER A 559 -13.26 40.37 -7.38
CA SER A 559 -13.96 41.51 -7.93
C SER A 559 -14.93 42.06 -6.89
N PRO A 560 -15.02 43.39 -6.73
CA PRO A 560 -16.06 44.01 -5.92
C PRO A 560 -17.47 43.63 -6.44
N PRO A 561 -18.47 43.47 -5.55
CA PRO A 561 -19.84 43.28 -6.01
C PRO A 561 -20.32 44.48 -6.84
N ASP A 562 -21.12 44.20 -7.86
CA ASP A 562 -21.73 45.20 -8.76
C ASP A 562 -23.27 45.12 -8.73
N ILE A 563 -23.92 46.23 -9.05
CA ILE A 563 -25.38 46.28 -9.21
C ILE A 563 -25.71 45.78 -10.62
N ALA A 564 -26.17 44.54 -10.70
CA ALA A 564 -26.63 43.94 -11.95
C ALA A 564 -27.90 44.61 -12.50
N GLN A 565 -28.84 45.01 -11.63
CA GLN A 565 -30.11 45.59 -12.08
C GLN A 565 -30.84 46.42 -11.01
N TRP A 566 -31.39 47.56 -11.43
CA TRP A 566 -32.39 48.32 -10.66
C TRP A 566 -33.81 48.07 -11.16
N SER A 567 -34.77 48.01 -10.23
CA SER A 567 -36.20 47.96 -10.53
C SER A 567 -37.04 48.62 -9.44
N VAL A 568 -38.26 49.02 -9.78
CA VAL A 568 -39.27 49.49 -8.81
C VAL A 568 -40.46 48.56 -8.78
N ALA A 569 -41.04 48.47 -7.60
CA ALA A 569 -42.32 47.82 -7.40
C ALA A 569 -43.42 48.87 -7.27
N LEU A 570 -44.33 48.89 -8.24
CA LEU A 570 -45.50 49.76 -8.25
C LEU A 570 -46.68 49.04 -7.62
N THR A 571 -47.34 49.68 -6.64
CA THR A 571 -48.65 49.22 -6.17
C THR A 571 -49.72 49.83 -7.06
N HIS A 572 -50.63 49.01 -7.60
CA HIS A 572 -51.82 49.49 -8.26
C HIS A 572 -53.06 49.19 -7.40
N SER A 573 -54.13 49.97 -7.56
CA SER A 573 -55.33 49.99 -6.70
C SER A 573 -56.16 48.69 -6.74
N GLY A 574 -55.59 47.58 -6.24
CA GLY A 574 -56.30 46.36 -5.88
C GLY A 574 -55.88 45.03 -6.54
N VAL A 575 -54.79 44.93 -7.33
CA VAL A 575 -54.44 43.64 -7.97
C VAL A 575 -52.92 43.32 -8.05
N GLY A 576 -52.18 43.54 -6.96
CA GLY A 576 -50.82 43.01 -6.84
C GLY A 576 -49.68 43.97 -7.17
N GLU A 577 -48.45 43.45 -7.05
CA GLU A 577 -47.19 44.17 -7.22
C GLU A 577 -46.65 43.94 -8.63
N LEU A 578 -46.38 45.02 -9.36
CA LEU A 578 -45.71 44.95 -10.67
C LEU A 578 -44.27 45.45 -10.51
N ILE A 579 -43.30 44.58 -10.81
CA ILE A 579 -41.87 44.91 -10.82
C ILE A 579 -41.48 45.34 -12.23
N THR A 580 -40.93 46.55 -12.37
CA THR A 580 -40.45 47.09 -13.64
C THR A 580 -38.96 47.44 -13.55
N PRO A 581 -38.11 46.93 -14.46
CA PRO A 581 -36.73 47.35 -14.60
C PRO A 581 -36.62 48.87 -14.82
N ILE A 582 -35.61 49.49 -14.22
CA ILE A 582 -35.31 50.91 -14.37
C ILE A 582 -33.95 51.02 -15.06
N ALA A 583 -33.91 51.82 -16.13
CA ALA A 583 -32.66 52.33 -16.69
C ALA A 583 -32.50 53.81 -16.33
N ASP A 584 -31.29 54.33 -16.43
CA ASP A 584 -31.01 55.74 -16.14
C ASP A 584 -31.92 56.69 -16.94
N GLY A 585 -32.60 57.60 -16.22
CA GLY A 585 -33.56 58.52 -16.83
C GLY A 585 -34.98 57.98 -16.98
N PHE A 586 -35.30 56.85 -16.35
CA PHE A 586 -36.66 56.30 -16.28
C PHE A 586 -37.70 57.31 -15.79
N VAL A 587 -38.90 57.26 -16.39
CA VAL A 587 -40.04 58.12 -16.09
C VAL A 587 -41.20 57.30 -15.52
N GLU A 588 -41.66 57.63 -14.31
CA GLU A 588 -42.69 56.85 -13.60
C GLU A 588 -44.13 57.06 -14.16
N PRO A 589 -44.94 55.99 -14.34
CA PRO A 589 -46.38 56.10 -14.56
C PRO A 589 -47.14 56.52 -13.29
N ARG A 590 -47.89 57.64 -13.38
CA ARG A 590 -48.33 58.51 -12.27
C ARG A 590 -49.33 57.98 -11.25
N THR A 591 -49.78 56.74 -11.29
CA THR A 591 -51.03 56.41 -10.58
C THR A 591 -50.90 56.20 -9.08
N LEU A 592 -49.73 55.85 -8.50
CA LEU A 592 -49.58 55.67 -7.03
C LEU A 592 -48.19 55.99 -6.39
N GLY A 593 -47.18 56.38 -7.18
CA GLY A 593 -45.86 56.83 -6.70
C GLY A 593 -44.93 55.69 -6.28
N VAL A 594 -43.61 55.87 -6.46
CA VAL A 594 -42.60 54.88 -6.05
C VAL A 594 -42.59 54.70 -4.53
N ARG A 595 -42.75 53.45 -4.08
CA ARG A 595 -42.74 53.04 -2.66
C ARG A 595 -41.73 51.97 -2.32
N CYS A 596 -41.11 51.35 -3.32
CA CYS A 596 -40.22 50.22 -3.14
C CYS A 596 -39.23 50.13 -4.31
N PHE A 597 -37.96 49.94 -4.00
CA PHE A 597 -36.91 49.60 -4.97
C PHE A 597 -36.45 48.16 -4.75
N ILE A 598 -36.22 47.45 -5.85
CA ILE A 598 -35.61 46.13 -5.87
C ILE A 598 -34.31 46.22 -6.66
N VAL A 599 -33.21 45.78 -6.04
CA VAL A 599 -31.86 45.86 -6.58
C VAL A 599 -31.30 44.45 -6.66
N ALA A 600 -30.84 44.03 -7.83
CA ALA A 600 -30.13 42.78 -8.01
C ALA A 600 -28.63 43.06 -8.11
N PHE A 601 -27.83 42.26 -7.41
CA PHE A 601 -26.38 42.25 -7.45
C PHE A 601 -25.91 41.01 -8.22
N ASP A 602 -24.72 41.08 -8.79
CA ASP A 602 -24.09 39.94 -9.49
C ASP A 602 -23.58 38.85 -8.54
N GLU A 603 -23.45 39.17 -7.25
CA GLU A 603 -23.12 38.23 -6.17
C GLU A 603 -23.81 38.57 -4.83
N PRO A 604 -23.84 37.65 -3.85
CA PRO A 604 -24.44 37.89 -2.53
C PRO A 604 -23.73 38.93 -1.65
N LEU A 605 -24.50 39.79 -0.98
CA LEU A 605 -23.99 40.80 -0.04
C LEU A 605 -23.99 40.34 1.43
N ASP A 606 -23.09 40.91 2.23
CA ASP A 606 -23.13 40.79 3.70
C ASP A 606 -24.28 41.62 4.29
N ALA A 607 -25.28 40.91 4.80
CA ALA A 607 -26.45 41.48 5.44
C ALA A 607 -26.11 42.43 6.62
N ALA A 608 -24.96 42.25 7.28
CA ALA A 608 -24.53 43.14 8.36
C ALA A 608 -24.14 44.54 7.86
N THR A 609 -23.75 44.67 6.59
CA THR A 609 -23.34 45.94 5.98
C THR A 609 -24.48 46.64 5.23
N PHE A 610 -25.50 45.89 4.80
CA PHE A 610 -26.66 46.43 4.09
C PHE A 610 -27.77 46.88 5.05
N THR A 611 -27.58 48.04 5.68
CA THR A 611 -28.49 48.62 6.68
C THR A 611 -29.15 49.91 6.18
N ASN A 612 -30.21 50.40 6.85
CA ASN A 612 -30.90 51.63 6.39
C ASN A 612 -29.96 52.83 6.19
N SER A 613 -28.84 52.92 6.92
CA SER A 613 -27.86 53.99 6.75
C SER A 613 -27.04 53.92 5.46
N CYS A 614 -27.06 52.80 4.74
CA CYS A 614 -26.35 52.67 3.47
C CYS A 614 -27.13 53.23 2.28
N VAL A 615 -28.42 53.54 2.43
CA VAL A 615 -29.26 54.05 1.34
C VAL A 615 -29.60 55.52 1.56
N THR A 616 -29.38 56.35 0.54
CA THR A 616 -29.83 57.75 0.54
C THR A 616 -30.71 58.08 -0.65
N ILE A 617 -31.72 58.92 -0.45
CA ILE A 617 -32.66 59.35 -1.50
C ILE A 617 -32.71 60.87 -1.50
N THR A 618 -32.37 61.50 -2.63
CA THR A 618 -32.34 62.96 -2.74
C THR A 618 -33.09 63.42 -3.98
N GLY A 619 -34.09 64.29 -3.79
CA GLY A 619 -34.79 64.98 -4.86
C GLY A 619 -34.08 66.27 -5.27
N VAL A 620 -34.11 66.60 -6.57
CA VAL A 620 -33.52 67.83 -7.11
C VAL A 620 -34.21 69.08 -6.56
N THR A 621 -35.54 69.05 -6.42
CA THR A 621 -36.34 70.16 -5.89
C THR A 621 -36.84 69.91 -4.47
N ASN A 622 -37.11 68.66 -4.09
CA ASN A 622 -37.60 68.31 -2.76
C ASN A 622 -36.48 68.05 -1.74
N GLY A 623 -35.22 68.06 -2.15
CA GLY A 623 -34.08 67.83 -1.27
C GLY A 623 -34.07 66.41 -0.69
N ASN A 624 -33.44 66.23 0.49
CA ASN A 624 -33.24 64.92 1.11
C ASN A 624 -34.57 64.25 1.50
N GLN A 625 -34.84 63.07 0.92
CA GLN A 625 -36.00 62.22 1.17
C GLN A 625 -35.64 60.92 1.91
N SER A 626 -34.41 60.73 2.38
CA SER A 626 -33.98 59.52 3.11
C SER A 626 -34.81 59.27 4.38
N GLY A 627 -35.49 60.28 4.92
CA GLY A 627 -36.45 60.13 6.04
C GLY A 627 -37.70 59.30 5.70
N LEU A 628 -37.97 59.05 4.42
CA LEU A 628 -39.04 58.15 3.98
C LEU A 628 -38.62 56.68 4.01
N LEU A 629 -37.33 56.37 4.15
CA LEU A 629 -36.82 54.99 4.18
C LEU A 629 -37.37 54.24 5.40
N SER A 630 -38.13 53.17 5.13
CA SER A 630 -38.73 52.33 6.18
C SER A 630 -37.81 51.16 6.53
N SER A 631 -37.38 50.39 5.52
CA SER A 631 -36.53 49.21 5.73
C SER A 631 -35.74 48.87 4.48
N VAL A 632 -34.55 48.29 4.68
CA VAL A 632 -33.80 47.57 3.67
C VAL A 632 -33.65 46.11 4.10
N ALA A 633 -33.75 45.17 3.16
CA ALA A 633 -33.57 43.76 3.43
C ALA A 633 -33.03 43.03 2.21
N LEU A 634 -32.04 42.16 2.41
CA LEU A 634 -31.62 41.19 1.40
C LEU A 634 -32.63 40.03 1.35
N GLN A 635 -32.79 39.44 0.17
CA GLN A 635 -33.70 38.35 -0.14
C GLN A 635 -32.94 37.21 -0.82
N GLY A 636 -33.51 36.00 -0.75
CA GLY A 636 -32.91 34.82 -1.38
C GLY A 636 -31.57 34.44 -0.78
N ASP A 637 -30.58 34.21 -1.63
CA ASP A 637 -29.18 33.92 -1.29
C ASP A 637 -28.38 35.16 -0.87
N GLY A 638 -28.99 36.35 -0.90
CA GLY A 638 -28.32 37.62 -0.59
C GLY A 638 -28.05 38.51 -1.81
N SER A 639 -28.33 38.04 -3.03
CA SER A 639 -28.11 38.77 -4.28
C SER A 639 -29.22 39.77 -4.64
N ILE A 640 -30.33 39.82 -3.91
CA ILE A 640 -31.45 40.74 -4.17
C ILE A 640 -31.74 41.59 -2.94
N ALA A 641 -31.69 42.91 -3.05
CA ALA A 641 -32.12 43.84 -2.02
C ALA A 641 -33.52 44.40 -2.30
N ARG A 642 -34.29 44.56 -1.22
CA ARG A 642 -35.58 45.28 -1.19
C ARG A 642 -35.48 46.50 -0.29
N ILE A 643 -35.67 47.69 -0.86
CA ILE A 643 -35.64 48.99 -0.19
C ILE A 643 -37.08 49.52 -0.14
N THR A 644 -37.68 49.58 1.05
CA THR A 644 -39.08 49.93 1.26
C THR A 644 -39.22 51.34 1.84
N LEU A 645 -40.16 52.12 1.30
CA LEU A 645 -40.49 53.47 1.78
C LEU A 645 -41.78 53.48 2.60
N SER A 646 -41.82 54.31 3.64
CA SER A 646 -42.99 54.55 4.50
C SER A 646 -44.12 55.32 3.79
N GLY A 647 -43.77 56.05 2.73
CA GLY A 647 -44.69 56.82 1.87
C GLY A 647 -44.18 56.85 0.43
N ALA A 648 -45.03 57.26 -0.51
CA ALA A 648 -44.61 57.48 -1.88
C ALA A 648 -43.70 58.72 -1.97
N LEU A 649 -42.73 58.71 -2.89
CA LEU A 649 -41.92 59.89 -3.18
C LEU A 649 -42.81 61.06 -3.67
N PRO A 650 -42.57 62.31 -3.22
CA PRO A 650 -43.31 63.50 -3.67
C PRO A 650 -43.24 63.72 -5.19
N GLN A 651 -44.26 64.37 -5.80
CA GLN A 651 -44.26 64.73 -7.23
C GLN A 651 -44.47 66.25 -7.43
N PRO A 652 -43.86 66.91 -8.45
CA PRO A 652 -42.90 66.42 -9.46
C PRO A 652 -41.42 66.73 -9.12
N ASP A 653 -40.53 65.73 -9.26
CA ASP A 653 -39.09 65.88 -9.02
C ASP A 653 -38.26 64.81 -9.76
N ARG A 654 -36.95 65.00 -9.81
CA ARG A 654 -35.97 63.97 -10.15
C ARG A 654 -35.28 63.49 -8.86
N TYR A 655 -35.30 62.19 -8.62
CA TYR A 655 -34.66 61.58 -7.45
C TYR A 655 -33.40 60.84 -7.84
N THR A 656 -32.36 60.96 -7.02
CA THR A 656 -31.20 60.07 -7.01
C THR A 656 -31.32 59.15 -5.80
N VAL A 657 -31.26 57.84 -6.04
CA VAL A 657 -31.18 56.80 -5.00
C VAL A 657 -29.76 56.24 -5.02
N SER A 658 -29.08 56.30 -3.88
CA SER A 658 -27.67 55.90 -3.75
C SER A 658 -27.49 54.77 -2.73
N ILE A 659 -26.60 53.82 -3.02
CA ILE A 659 -26.12 52.79 -2.08
C ILE A 659 -24.66 53.08 -1.72
N SER A 660 -24.32 53.08 -0.43
CA SER A 660 -22.98 53.38 0.09
C SER A 660 -21.92 52.33 -0.30
N ASP A 661 -20.66 52.74 -0.45
CA ASP A 661 -19.50 51.83 -0.56
C ASP A 661 -19.14 51.13 0.76
N ALA A 662 -19.82 51.46 1.86
CA ALA A 662 -19.71 50.69 3.08
C ALA A 662 -20.38 49.31 2.99
N VAL A 663 -21.24 49.09 1.97
CA VAL A 663 -21.85 47.79 1.68
C VAL A 663 -20.79 46.86 1.10
N LYS A 664 -20.77 45.63 1.60
CA LYS A 664 -19.77 44.63 1.22
C LYS A 664 -20.40 43.32 0.80
N ASP A 665 -19.68 42.54 0.01
CA ASP A 665 -19.94 41.11 -0.16
C ASP A 665 -19.67 40.34 1.16
N LEU A 666 -19.92 39.04 1.14
CA LEU A 666 -19.59 38.14 2.25
C LEU A 666 -18.08 38.03 2.53
N TYR A 667 -17.24 38.60 1.66
CA TYR A 667 -15.78 38.53 1.70
C TYR A 667 -15.13 39.84 2.16
N GLY A 668 -15.93 40.88 2.39
CA GLY A 668 -15.50 42.17 2.90
C GLY A 668 -15.08 43.18 1.83
N ASN A 669 -15.23 42.85 0.54
CA ASN A 669 -14.98 43.75 -0.59
C ASN A 669 -16.13 44.76 -0.69
N ALA A 670 -15.79 46.05 -0.79
CA ALA A 670 -16.75 47.13 -0.87
C ALA A 670 -17.42 47.20 -2.25
N LEU A 671 -18.74 47.45 -2.30
CA LEU A 671 -19.53 47.60 -3.53
C LEU A 671 -18.86 48.56 -4.54
N GLY A 672 -18.49 48.03 -5.71
CA GLY A 672 -17.69 48.73 -6.72
C GLY A 672 -18.49 49.42 -7.83
N GLY A 673 -19.72 48.95 -8.06
CA GLY A 673 -20.60 49.31 -9.17
C GLY A 673 -21.22 50.71 -9.23
N ASP A 674 -22.11 50.91 -10.21
CA ASP A 674 -22.97 52.11 -10.31
C ASP A 674 -23.90 52.18 -9.09
N ARG A 675 -23.53 53.05 -8.14
CA ARG A 675 -24.21 53.16 -6.84
C ARG A 675 -25.48 53.99 -6.86
N ASP A 676 -25.66 54.77 -7.92
CA ASP A 676 -26.70 55.79 -8.03
C ASP A 676 -27.63 55.47 -9.19
N ILE A 677 -28.93 55.59 -8.98
CA ILE A 677 -29.90 55.63 -10.08
C ILE A 677 -30.72 56.91 -10.06
N ALA A 678 -30.84 57.54 -11.21
CA ALA A 678 -31.63 58.75 -11.38
C ALA A 678 -33.01 58.46 -11.98
N ILE A 679 -34.06 58.89 -11.29
CA ILE A 679 -35.46 58.65 -11.66
C ILE A 679 -36.16 60.00 -11.83
N GLY A 680 -36.77 60.24 -12.99
CA GLY A 680 -37.49 61.49 -13.29
C GLY A 680 -39.01 61.32 -13.20
N ALA A 681 -39.72 62.27 -12.60
CA ALA A 681 -41.18 62.36 -12.73
C ALA A 681 -41.55 63.49 -13.71
N LEU A 682 -41.96 63.15 -14.94
CA LEU A 682 -42.49 64.13 -15.90
C LEU A 682 -43.99 64.38 -15.62
N GLN A 683 -44.37 65.65 -15.52
CA GLN A 683 -45.77 66.09 -15.40
C GLN A 683 -46.33 66.42 -16.79
N GLY A 684 -47.19 65.57 -17.35
CA GLY A 684 -47.94 65.81 -18.60
C GLY A 684 -48.00 64.62 -19.58
N ASP A 685 -46.99 63.77 -19.63
CA ASP A 685 -46.92 62.53 -20.43
C ASP A 685 -48.05 61.54 -20.07
N ALA A 686 -49.09 61.47 -20.88
CA ALA A 686 -50.27 60.65 -20.68
C ALA A 686 -50.30 59.43 -21.61
N ASN A 687 -49.44 59.40 -22.63
CA ASN A 687 -49.30 58.27 -23.55
C ASN A 687 -48.06 57.39 -23.24
N ALA A 688 -47.31 57.75 -22.19
CA ALA A 688 -46.14 57.04 -21.68
C ALA A 688 -44.97 56.96 -22.69
N ASN A 689 -44.79 57.99 -23.52
CA ASN A 689 -43.73 58.05 -24.53
C ASN A 689 -42.44 58.74 -24.03
N ALA A 690 -42.36 59.08 -22.75
CA ALA A 690 -41.25 59.77 -22.08
C ALA A 690 -41.02 61.22 -22.55
N THR A 691 -41.99 61.84 -23.22
CA THR A 691 -42.00 63.26 -23.59
C THR A 691 -43.34 63.88 -23.24
N VAL A 692 -43.37 65.17 -22.88
CA VAL A 692 -44.64 65.90 -22.67
C VAL A 692 -44.95 66.69 -23.93
N ASP A 693 -45.82 66.17 -24.77
CA ASP A 693 -46.15 66.72 -26.08
C ASP A 693 -47.66 66.78 -26.36
N ILE A 694 -48.01 67.21 -27.58
CA ILE A 694 -49.41 67.35 -27.99
C ILE A 694 -50.15 66.00 -28.07
N GLY A 695 -49.42 64.90 -28.23
CA GLY A 695 -49.93 63.53 -28.19
C GLY A 695 -50.48 63.16 -26.81
N ASP A 696 -49.95 63.72 -25.73
CA ASP A 696 -50.46 63.50 -24.38
C ASP A 696 -51.79 64.21 -24.13
N MET A 697 -51.90 65.44 -24.63
CA MET A 697 -53.17 66.17 -24.61
C MET A 697 -54.27 65.43 -25.38
N LEU A 698 -53.90 64.73 -26.47
CA LEU A 698 -54.82 63.90 -27.26
C LEU A 698 -55.21 62.61 -26.52
N ALA A 699 -54.26 61.95 -25.83
CA ALA A 699 -54.52 60.76 -25.02
C ALA A 699 -55.45 61.04 -23.83
N VAL A 700 -55.29 62.19 -23.16
CA VAL A 700 -56.21 62.64 -22.10
C VAL A 700 -57.60 62.97 -22.65
N ARG A 701 -57.69 63.59 -23.83
CA ARG A 701 -58.97 63.92 -24.49
C ARG A 701 -59.74 62.69 -24.98
N ALA A 702 -59.08 61.62 -25.40
CA ALA A 702 -59.73 60.40 -25.87
C ALA A 702 -60.55 59.67 -24.78
N ASN A 703 -60.27 59.94 -23.50
CA ASN A 703 -60.89 59.27 -22.35
C ASN A 703 -62.10 60.00 -21.71
N PHE A 704 -62.53 61.17 -22.22
CA PHE A 704 -63.66 61.90 -21.66
C PHE A 704 -64.74 62.20 -22.71
N SER A 705 -65.83 61.42 -22.69
CA SER A 705 -67.02 61.64 -23.50
C SER A 705 -68.24 62.06 -22.66
N VAL A 706 -68.19 63.22 -21.98
CA VAL A 706 -69.39 63.97 -21.51
C VAL A 706 -69.09 65.50 -21.46
N ALA A 707 -70.09 66.32 -21.77
CA ALA A 707 -70.04 67.78 -21.90
C ALA A 707 -69.68 68.55 -20.60
N VAL A 708 -68.90 69.62 -20.78
CA VAL A 708 -68.30 70.51 -19.76
C VAL A 708 -69.33 71.53 -19.23
N THR A 709 -69.50 71.62 -17.91
CA THR A 709 -70.27 72.68 -17.20
C THR A 709 -69.41 73.36 -16.12
N GLY A 710 -69.77 74.55 -15.63
CA GLY A 710 -68.91 75.44 -14.81
C GLY A 710 -68.27 74.88 -13.52
N ALA A 711 -68.55 73.64 -13.12
CA ALA A 711 -67.84 72.91 -12.07
C ALA A 711 -66.67 72.04 -12.60
N SER A 712 -66.31 72.13 -13.89
CA SER A 712 -65.29 71.29 -14.54
C SER A 712 -64.03 72.03 -15.00
N CYS A 713 -63.82 73.28 -14.57
CA CYS A 713 -62.50 73.91 -14.60
C CYS A 713 -61.71 73.44 -13.37
N ARG A 714 -60.68 72.61 -13.58
CA ARG A 714 -59.90 72.00 -12.49
C ARG A 714 -58.53 72.64 -12.28
N TYR A 715 -58.19 73.69 -13.05
CA TYR A 715 -56.87 74.30 -13.06
C TYR A 715 -56.97 75.81 -13.16
N ASP A 716 -56.22 76.47 -12.29
CA ASP A 716 -55.96 77.91 -12.27
C ASP A 716 -54.83 78.19 -13.28
N VAL A 717 -55.22 78.71 -14.43
CA VAL A 717 -54.36 78.88 -15.62
C VAL A 717 -53.56 80.17 -15.54
N ASN A 718 -54.03 81.13 -14.74
CA ASN A 718 -53.33 82.39 -14.53
C ASN A 718 -52.46 82.37 -13.24
N CYS A 719 -52.47 81.26 -12.50
CA CYS A 719 -51.62 80.95 -11.34
C CYS A 719 -51.81 81.93 -10.15
N ASN A 720 -53.01 82.47 -9.96
CA ASN A 720 -53.32 83.39 -8.85
C ASN A 720 -53.78 82.71 -7.55
N GLY A 721 -53.91 81.39 -7.55
CA GLY A 721 -54.35 80.55 -6.44
C GLY A 721 -55.86 80.36 -6.30
N ILE A 722 -56.70 80.89 -7.21
CA ILE A 722 -58.17 80.80 -7.15
C ILE A 722 -58.75 80.50 -8.54
N ILE A 723 -59.44 79.36 -8.68
CA ILE A 723 -60.05 78.97 -9.95
C ILE A 723 -61.33 79.76 -10.19
N ASP A 724 -61.32 80.70 -11.14
CA ASP A 724 -62.46 81.58 -11.43
C ASP A 724 -62.60 81.97 -12.91
N VAL A 725 -63.48 82.93 -13.21
CA VAL A 725 -63.76 83.38 -14.58
C VAL A 725 -62.56 84.09 -15.24
N GLY A 726 -61.59 84.56 -14.45
CA GLY A 726 -60.33 85.13 -14.91
C GLY A 726 -59.47 84.12 -15.66
N ASP A 727 -59.46 82.85 -15.23
CA ASP A 727 -58.79 81.76 -15.93
C ASP A 727 -59.37 81.53 -17.32
N GLN A 728 -60.69 81.62 -17.41
CA GLN A 728 -61.41 81.44 -18.66
C GLN A 728 -61.13 82.56 -19.66
N LEU A 729 -60.95 83.79 -19.17
CA LEU A 729 -60.59 84.95 -19.98
C LEU A 729 -59.12 84.92 -20.43
N ALA A 730 -58.20 84.47 -19.57
CA ALA A 730 -56.79 84.27 -19.91
C ALA A 730 -56.60 83.24 -21.04
N VAL A 731 -57.36 82.14 -20.99
CA VAL A 731 -57.39 81.13 -22.06
C VAL A 731 -57.97 81.71 -23.35
N ARG A 732 -59.08 82.46 -23.29
CA ARG A 732 -59.69 83.08 -24.48
C ARG A 732 -58.79 84.15 -25.13
N ALA A 733 -58.07 84.93 -24.34
CA ALA A 733 -57.14 85.95 -24.83
C ALA A 733 -55.92 85.31 -25.53
N THR A 734 -55.51 84.13 -25.10
CA THR A 734 -54.33 83.43 -25.64
C THR A 734 -54.65 82.64 -26.91
N TYR A 735 -55.87 82.06 -27.03
CA TYR A 735 -56.18 81.10 -28.11
C TYR A 735 -57.31 81.50 -29.06
N GLY A 736 -58.01 82.62 -28.85
CA GLY A 736 -58.98 83.16 -29.81
C GLY A 736 -60.30 82.37 -29.97
N ALA A 737 -61.30 82.99 -30.61
CA ALA A 737 -62.73 82.66 -30.50
C ALA A 737 -63.26 81.49 -31.36
N ARG A 738 -62.48 80.44 -31.66
CA ARG A 738 -63.01 79.25 -32.33
C ARG A 738 -62.52 77.95 -31.68
N LEU A 739 -63.36 77.46 -30.78
CA LEU A 739 -63.41 76.08 -30.31
C LEU A 739 -64.16 75.20 -31.34
N PRO A 740 -63.78 73.92 -31.42
CA PRO A 740 -64.63 72.85 -30.92
C PRO A 740 -64.24 72.43 -29.50
#